data_AF-A0ABD5TAZ4-F1
#
_entry.id   AF-A0ABD5TAZ4-F1
#
_cell.length_a   1.000
_cell.length_b   1.000
_cell.length_c   1.000
_cell.angle_alpha   90.00
_cell.angle_beta   90.00
_cell.angle_gamma   90.00
#
_symmetry.space_group_name_H-M   'P 1'
#
loop_
_entity.id
_entity.type
_entity.pdbx_description
1 polymer ?
#
loop_
_entity_poly.entity_id
_entity_poly.type
_entity_poly.pdbx_seq_one_letter_code
_entity_poly.pdbx_strand_id
1 'polypeptide(L)'
;MPTRDTGDDRSGTDEREHRSTGGSTRRRVLTGAAAGGLAAVAGCGGSGGDSAPDGEATESTTGATDTEPAATPRADPEPVELAPFWTTGEKVGVGTAVGDGTGSGRAGEARDGRVWYTLTRGALTGVRFPRADLLNARRMDFLIADGQGYAVRTAELDRRAEDDVERTTVPSADDALCYRHEFASTSRDWTLSVEYVADPDRDAVVADLTFDDGGEGLSLYAVCRPAVTTGTAGDRHARPTADGDAVLSAIDTSDGGVVRDADGDDYDVSMALASTPGFEWATASPVGEPATARLLRRGIEGERSRTATGNAALIGRVGTGSTDATIALGFAEGADPTAAVTVARESADAPFDEVRETYRAGWRSWLDGVDVPETVAGDGTLEPLYVTSAMTLRAAEDATFPGAGVASPCVPWGEVIPASEPSDVGYQYVWARDLYQSFTALEAMGKSEAAVAAVEYLFGVQQRDGGFLPQNTYLDGRTRWGGEQLDEIAFPLVLARRVTGELDRALDDLGFAYSDIAASADYVLRNGPGTGQERWEEEGGLSPSTIAAEIAGLVSAADIAAETGSAADALVWLATADRFREGVQKWCVTQDGTDRHEPPYYFRVNGNRNPDDGTERSLANGGRTFDERNVIDAGFLELVRLGVLPADDAIVEHSVAVVDDAIRIETPHGPGFYRYTGDGYGEGDNGAPFPVGTDTTGRLWPLLTGERAEYELAAGTDSGPDRPATLLSTLAGFANEGRMLPEQVWDRNEPTDYGWSFGAGTGSATPLSWSHAAFVRVANGIDAGEPIGTPSVVRDRYGGGLPPRPTLDVSLPDDTVDSGDVTIAGETDAQAVAVAVDGDARLVSVDDGRFTADVSLSSGRNTLVVAAGDPDRSADRAGVAGARVDVSVVE
;
A
#
# COMPACT_ATOMS: atom_id res chain seq x y z
N MET A 1 23.04 11.37 63.29
CA MET A 1 23.45 10.66 64.53
C MET A 1 22.18 10.08 65.16
N PRO A 2 22.16 8.82 65.63
CA PRO A 2 22.76 7.58 65.10
C PRO A 2 21.69 6.79 64.28
N THR A 3 21.72 5.50 63.91
CA THR A 3 22.53 4.28 64.16
C THR A 3 22.62 3.48 62.84
N ARG A 4 23.75 2.87 62.39
CA ARG A 4 24.47 1.65 62.86
C ARG A 4 23.73 0.33 62.64
N ASP A 5 24.33 -0.84 62.43
CA ASP A 5 25.71 -1.37 62.10
C ASP A 5 25.46 -2.86 61.70
N THR A 6 26.24 -3.66 60.94
CA THR A 6 27.56 -3.67 60.24
C THR A 6 27.45 -4.76 59.13
N GLY A 7 28.41 -5.10 58.26
CA GLY A 7 29.85 -4.82 58.09
C GLY A 7 30.33 -5.37 56.73
N ASP A 8 31.47 -4.97 56.16
CA ASP A 8 32.83 -5.48 56.46
C ASP A 8 32.97 -7.03 56.26
N ASP A 9 33.94 -7.58 55.51
CA ASP A 9 35.17 -6.93 55.02
C ASP A 9 35.92 -7.61 53.82
N ARG A 10 36.85 -6.83 53.22
CA ARG A 10 38.15 -7.08 52.51
C ARG A 10 38.62 -8.53 52.24
N SER A 11 39.54 -8.85 51.30
CA SER A 11 40.33 -8.19 50.21
C SER A 11 41.18 -9.30 49.55
N GLY A 12 41.80 -9.25 48.37
CA GLY A 12 42.21 -8.22 47.40
C GLY A 12 43.54 -8.70 46.73
N THR A 13 44.13 -7.95 45.77
CA THR A 13 45.58 -7.93 45.39
C THR A 13 46.28 -9.26 45.00
N ASP A 14 47.14 -9.44 43.99
CA ASP A 14 47.88 -8.60 43.01
C ASP A 14 48.55 -9.59 41.98
N GLU A 15 49.22 -9.28 40.85
CA GLU A 15 49.70 -8.04 40.19
C GLU A 15 50.05 -8.31 38.68
N ARG A 16 50.44 -7.27 37.92
CA ARG A 16 51.50 -7.22 36.86
C ARG A 16 51.39 -7.87 35.44
N GLU A 17 51.62 -6.98 34.47
CA GLU A 17 52.68 -6.99 33.42
C GLU A 17 52.46 -7.51 31.96
N HIS A 18 52.40 -6.50 31.06
CA HIS A 18 53.31 -6.28 29.89
C HIS A 18 52.98 -6.80 28.45
N ARG A 19 52.93 -5.80 27.55
CA ARG A 19 53.59 -5.71 26.21
C ARG A 19 53.00 -6.38 24.95
N SER A 20 52.32 -5.51 24.19
CA SER A 20 52.72 -5.01 22.84
C SER A 20 52.64 -5.88 21.58
N THR A 21 52.26 -5.21 20.48
CA THR A 21 52.31 -5.62 19.05
C THR A 21 51.43 -6.82 18.65
N GLY A 22 50.71 -6.81 17.51
CA GLY A 22 50.45 -5.72 16.56
C GLY A 22 50.30 -6.21 15.11
N GLY A 23 49.31 -5.66 14.37
CA GLY A 23 49.28 -5.69 12.90
C GLY A 23 48.31 -6.65 12.19
N SER A 24 47.33 -6.02 11.51
CA SER A 24 47.04 -6.19 10.07
C SER A 24 45.97 -7.19 9.56
N THR A 25 44.90 -6.59 9.00
CA THR A 25 44.24 -6.91 7.70
C THR A 25 43.48 -8.23 7.45
N ARG A 26 42.13 -8.16 7.46
CA ARG A 26 41.18 -8.26 6.30
C ARG A 26 39.73 -8.42 6.84
N ARG A 27 38.62 -7.84 6.36
CA ARG A 27 38.08 -7.31 5.07
C ARG A 27 36.90 -8.21 4.60
N ARG A 28 35.66 -7.69 4.68
CA ARG A 28 34.36 -8.32 4.33
C ARG A 28 33.95 -9.50 5.26
N VAL A 29 32.68 -9.86 5.46
CA VAL A 29 31.41 -9.53 4.75
C VAL A 29 30.32 -9.11 5.77
N LEU A 30 29.40 -8.21 5.38
CA LEU A 30 28.10 -8.03 6.03
C LEU A 30 27.00 -8.37 5.01
N THR A 31 26.34 -9.52 5.19
CA THR A 31 25.18 -10.02 4.43
C THR A 31 24.40 -10.93 5.38
N GLY A 32 23.10 -10.70 5.57
CA GLY A 32 22.26 -11.56 6.42
C GLY A 32 21.31 -10.80 7.36
N ALA A 33 20.36 -10.06 6.78
CA ALA A 33 19.25 -9.43 7.51
C ALA A 33 17.93 -9.46 6.69
N ALA A 34 17.76 -10.46 5.82
CA ALA A 34 16.61 -10.63 4.93
C ALA A 34 16.27 -12.12 4.72
N ALA A 35 16.20 -12.88 5.83
CA ALA A 35 15.81 -14.30 5.85
C ALA A 35 15.46 -14.71 7.29
N GLY A 36 14.23 -14.43 7.74
CA GLY A 36 13.89 -14.48 9.17
C GLY A 36 12.44 -14.82 9.53
N GLY A 37 11.71 -15.55 8.68
CA GLY A 37 10.26 -15.77 8.88
C GLY A 37 9.69 -17.09 8.31
N LEU A 38 10.50 -18.15 8.15
CA LEU A 38 10.03 -19.41 7.53
C LEU A 38 10.74 -20.65 8.12
N ALA A 39 10.33 -21.09 9.33
CA ALA A 39 10.99 -22.21 10.02
C ALA A 39 10.13 -23.01 11.03
N ALA A 40 8.83 -23.21 10.81
CA ALA A 40 8.01 -24.05 11.70
C ALA A 40 6.87 -24.81 10.98
N VAL A 41 7.10 -26.07 10.62
CA VAL A 41 6.34 -27.31 10.99
C VAL A 41 7.01 -28.46 10.22
N ALA A 42 7.91 -29.21 10.88
CA ALA A 42 8.53 -30.42 10.31
C ALA A 42 8.98 -31.41 11.40
N GLY A 43 8.13 -32.40 11.69
CA GLY A 43 8.40 -33.49 12.64
C GLY A 43 7.09 -33.93 13.33
N CYS A 44 6.80 -35.21 13.56
CA CYS A 44 7.57 -36.45 13.34
C CYS A 44 6.80 -37.37 12.35
N GLY A 45 7.36 -38.40 11.70
CA GLY A 45 8.60 -39.13 11.95
C GLY A 45 8.27 -40.60 12.25
N GLY A 46 8.35 -41.47 11.24
CA GLY A 46 7.99 -42.89 11.35
C GLY A 46 8.64 -43.73 10.24
N SER A 47 9.26 -44.85 10.60
CA SER A 47 10.22 -45.55 9.75
C SER A 47 9.73 -46.85 9.11
N GLY A 48 10.00 -47.01 7.81
CA GLY A 48 10.62 -48.23 7.28
C GLY A 48 9.76 -49.19 6.46
N GLY A 49 10.43 -49.87 5.51
CA GLY A 49 9.98 -51.11 4.88
C GLY A 49 9.78 -51.04 3.35
N ASP A 50 10.66 -51.70 2.59
CA ASP A 50 10.35 -52.09 1.22
C ASP A 50 9.18 -53.09 1.21
N SER A 51 8.24 -52.96 0.25
CA SER A 51 8.04 -53.97 -0.82
C SER A 51 6.75 -53.77 -1.63
N ALA A 52 6.87 -54.00 -2.94
CA ALA A 52 5.81 -54.42 -3.85
C ALA A 52 5.98 -55.94 -4.11
N PRO A 53 5.11 -56.67 -4.85
CA PRO A 53 4.06 -56.19 -5.78
C PRO A 53 2.75 -57.03 -5.81
N ASP A 54 1.96 -56.79 -6.87
CA ASP A 54 0.92 -57.64 -7.51
C ASP A 54 -0.41 -57.92 -6.77
N GLY A 55 -1.53 -57.75 -7.50
CA GLY A 55 -2.90 -58.02 -7.05
C GLY A 55 -3.96 -57.75 -8.12
N GLU A 56 -4.41 -58.81 -8.81
CA GLU A 56 -5.26 -58.85 -10.01
C GLU A 56 -6.57 -58.02 -10.01
N ALA A 57 -7.00 -57.63 -11.22
CA ALA A 57 -8.28 -56.94 -11.46
C ALA A 57 -9.49 -57.90 -11.50
N THR A 58 -10.69 -57.40 -11.16
CA THR A 58 -11.97 -58.00 -11.55
C THR A 58 -12.98 -56.93 -11.96
N GLU A 59 -13.51 -57.03 -13.18
CA GLU A 59 -14.70 -56.28 -13.59
C GLU A 59 -15.96 -56.93 -12.98
N SER A 60 -16.93 -56.11 -12.57
CA SER A 60 -18.33 -56.55 -12.57
C SER A 60 -19.26 -55.37 -12.84
N THR A 61 -20.08 -55.49 -13.88
CA THR A 61 -21.13 -54.54 -14.23
C THR A 61 -22.48 -55.06 -13.73
N THR A 62 -23.30 -54.20 -13.11
CA THR A 62 -24.77 -54.10 -13.28
C THR A 62 -25.37 -53.16 -12.23
N GLY A 63 -26.49 -52.49 -12.57
CA GLY A 63 -27.31 -51.75 -11.62
C GLY A 63 -27.45 -50.27 -11.92
N ALA A 64 -28.28 -49.92 -12.91
CA ALA A 64 -28.86 -48.58 -12.97
C ALA A 64 -30.13 -48.55 -12.12
N THR A 65 -30.20 -47.62 -11.18
CA THR A 65 -31.38 -47.32 -10.34
C THR A 65 -31.45 -45.82 -10.15
N ASP A 66 -32.61 -45.22 -10.39
CA ASP A 66 -32.82 -43.80 -10.11
C ASP A 66 -32.60 -43.52 -8.62
N THR A 67 -31.75 -42.55 -8.32
CA THR A 67 -31.56 -41.97 -6.99
C THR A 67 -31.86 -40.48 -7.07
N GLU A 68 -32.68 -39.99 -6.14
CA GLU A 68 -32.80 -38.57 -5.84
C GLU A 68 -31.41 -37.96 -5.56
N PRO A 69 -31.19 -36.66 -5.80
CA PRO A 69 -29.90 -36.03 -5.55
C PRO A 69 -29.59 -36.04 -4.04
N ALA A 70 -28.84 -37.06 -3.61
CA ALA A 70 -28.36 -37.15 -2.24
C ALA A 70 -27.36 -36.02 -2.00
N ALA A 71 -27.72 -35.07 -1.13
CA ALA A 71 -26.88 -33.93 -0.77
C ALA A 71 -25.47 -34.40 -0.38
N THR A 72 -24.49 -34.08 -1.21
CA THR A 72 -23.11 -34.56 -1.05
C THR A 72 -22.54 -34.00 0.24
N PRO A 73 -22.17 -34.85 1.23
CA PRO A 73 -21.61 -34.34 2.47
C PRO A 73 -20.25 -33.69 2.18
N ARG A 74 -20.11 -32.37 2.39
CA ARG A 74 -18.80 -31.71 2.42
C ARG A 74 -17.87 -32.50 3.35
N ALA A 75 -16.63 -32.74 2.90
CA ALA A 75 -15.62 -33.59 3.55
C ALA A 75 -15.20 -33.02 4.92
N ASP A 76 -14.18 -33.56 5.61
CA ASP A 76 -13.72 -33.04 6.91
C ASP A 76 -13.39 -31.52 6.90
N PRO A 77 -13.29 -30.84 8.06
CA PRO A 77 -13.06 -29.39 8.10
C PRO A 77 -11.87 -28.97 7.24
N GLU A 78 -12.16 -28.18 6.19
CA GLU A 78 -11.12 -27.68 5.30
C GLU A 78 -10.06 -26.97 6.15
N PRO A 79 -8.75 -27.23 5.93
CA PRO A 79 -7.69 -26.66 6.76
C PRO A 79 -7.80 -25.13 6.89
N VAL A 80 -8.32 -24.47 5.85
CA VAL A 80 -8.58 -23.03 5.77
C VAL A 80 -9.65 -22.52 6.78
N GLU A 81 -10.69 -23.29 7.12
CA GLU A 81 -11.65 -22.88 8.17
C GLU A 81 -11.17 -23.22 9.59
N LEU A 82 -10.24 -24.17 9.77
CA LEU A 82 -9.65 -24.49 11.07
C LEU A 82 -8.53 -23.53 11.47
N ALA A 83 -7.69 -23.15 10.51
CA ALA A 83 -6.67 -22.12 10.70
C ALA A 83 -7.31 -20.72 10.72
N PRO A 84 -6.78 -19.77 11.52
CA PRO A 84 -7.25 -18.40 11.50
C PRO A 84 -6.55 -17.62 10.36
N PHE A 85 -6.83 -17.93 9.09
CA PHE A 85 -6.35 -17.08 7.99
C PHE A 85 -7.16 -15.77 7.89
N TRP A 86 -6.61 -14.76 7.22
CA TRP A 86 -7.33 -13.55 6.80
C TRP A 86 -8.29 -13.85 5.63
N THR A 87 -8.56 -12.87 4.77
CA THR A 87 -9.44 -13.00 3.60
C THR A 87 -8.75 -12.36 2.39
N THR A 88 -9.05 -12.87 1.20
CA THR A 88 -8.36 -12.48 -0.04
C THR A 88 -8.34 -10.98 -0.30
N GLY A 89 -7.29 -10.53 -1.00
CA GLY A 89 -7.07 -9.14 -1.37
C GLY A 89 -8.13 -8.61 -2.35
N GLU A 90 -8.76 -9.49 -3.13
CA GLU A 90 -9.87 -9.20 -4.03
C GLU A 90 -11.12 -8.67 -3.28
N LYS A 91 -11.19 -7.35 -3.08
CA LYS A 91 -12.39 -6.68 -2.54
C LYS A 91 -13.28 -6.14 -3.65
N VAL A 92 -14.58 -6.41 -3.52
CA VAL A 92 -15.68 -5.90 -4.37
C VAL A 92 -16.37 -4.67 -3.75
N GLY A 93 -15.70 -4.01 -2.81
CA GLY A 93 -16.15 -2.77 -2.17
C GLY A 93 -15.38 -2.45 -0.90
N VAL A 94 -15.29 -1.16 -0.58
CA VAL A 94 -14.80 -0.60 0.69
C VAL A 94 -15.82 0.42 1.18
N GLY A 95 -16.00 0.56 2.49
CA GLY A 95 -16.89 1.57 3.08
C GLY A 95 -16.42 2.08 4.43
N THR A 96 -16.53 3.39 4.62
CA THR A 96 -16.41 4.11 5.90
C THR A 96 -17.37 5.30 5.90
N ALA A 97 -17.73 5.85 7.05
CA ALA A 97 -18.55 7.05 7.13
C ALA A 97 -17.65 8.29 7.16
N VAL A 98 -17.97 9.31 6.34
CA VAL A 98 -17.20 10.57 6.29
C VAL A 98 -18.04 11.74 6.80
N GLY A 99 -17.37 12.69 7.44
CA GLY A 99 -17.95 13.96 7.87
C GLY A 99 -18.02 14.99 6.73
N ASP A 100 -18.21 16.25 7.10
CA ASP A 100 -18.27 17.40 6.16
C ASP A 100 -16.91 17.80 5.55
N GLY A 101 -15.84 17.07 5.88
CA GLY A 101 -14.51 17.22 5.29
C GLY A 101 -13.60 18.28 5.92
N THR A 102 -13.99 18.91 7.04
CA THR A 102 -13.20 20.01 7.64
C THR A 102 -12.00 19.59 8.50
N GLY A 103 -11.81 18.29 8.77
CA GLY A 103 -10.62 17.70 9.42
C GLY A 103 -10.36 18.06 10.89
N SER A 104 -10.91 19.17 11.41
CA SER A 104 -10.54 19.77 12.71
C SER A 104 -11.18 19.10 13.94
N GLY A 105 -11.35 17.77 13.92
CA GLY A 105 -12.28 16.98 14.73
C GLY A 105 -12.05 16.88 16.26
N ARG A 106 -11.49 17.88 16.94
CA ARG A 106 -11.43 17.90 18.43
C ARG A 106 -12.77 18.29 19.06
N ALA A 107 -13.65 17.30 19.17
CA ALA A 107 -14.86 17.26 19.99
C ALA A 107 -15.94 18.32 19.68
N GLY A 108 -16.54 18.27 18.48
CA GLY A 108 -17.81 18.95 18.21
C GLY A 108 -18.34 18.83 16.77
N GLU A 109 -19.60 18.44 16.66
CA GLU A 109 -20.57 18.73 15.58
C GLU A 109 -20.33 18.23 14.14
N ALA A 110 -19.10 17.94 13.70
CA ALA A 110 -18.82 17.13 12.50
C ALA A 110 -17.52 16.32 12.68
N ARG A 111 -17.57 15.03 12.34
CA ARG A 111 -16.45 14.07 12.43
C ARG A 111 -16.62 12.95 11.41
N ASP A 112 -15.52 12.37 10.97
CA ASP A 112 -15.52 11.09 10.27
C ASP A 112 -15.83 9.93 11.24
N GLY A 113 -16.40 8.85 10.70
CA GLY A 113 -16.60 7.61 11.42
C GLY A 113 -15.28 6.89 11.68
N ARG A 114 -15.16 6.21 12.82
CA ARG A 114 -13.96 5.43 13.18
C ARG A 114 -14.08 3.95 12.79
N VAL A 115 -14.90 3.64 11.78
CA VAL A 115 -15.22 2.27 11.36
C VAL A 115 -15.15 2.13 9.84
N TRP A 116 -14.19 1.32 9.39
CA TRP A 116 -14.02 0.95 7.98
C TRP A 116 -14.34 -0.54 7.80
N TYR A 117 -14.84 -0.92 6.63
CA TYR A 117 -15.03 -2.31 6.22
C TYR A 117 -14.71 -2.52 4.74
N THR A 118 -14.53 -3.78 4.34
CA THR A 118 -14.41 -4.18 2.94
C THR A 118 -15.32 -5.37 2.63
N LEU A 119 -15.67 -5.59 1.37
CA LEU A 119 -16.48 -6.72 0.92
C LEU A 119 -15.63 -7.65 0.05
N THR A 120 -15.62 -8.96 0.32
CA THR A 120 -15.24 -9.98 -0.68
C THR A 120 -16.52 -10.56 -1.30
N ARG A 121 -16.41 -11.39 -2.34
CA ARG A 121 -17.56 -12.09 -2.95
C ARG A 121 -18.43 -12.78 -1.87
N GLY A 122 -19.53 -12.12 -1.51
CA GLY A 122 -20.53 -12.59 -0.56
C GLY A 122 -20.25 -12.49 0.94
N ALA A 123 -19.30 -11.66 1.37
CA ALA A 123 -19.04 -11.43 2.80
C ALA A 123 -18.55 -10.03 3.14
N LEU A 124 -18.91 -9.56 4.34
CA LEU A 124 -18.26 -8.44 5.02
C LEU A 124 -16.90 -8.92 5.55
N THR A 125 -15.82 -8.18 5.33
CA THR A 125 -14.44 -8.56 5.69
C THR A 125 -13.59 -7.39 6.13
N GLY A 126 -12.54 -7.66 6.91
CA GLY A 126 -11.55 -6.65 7.31
C GLY A 126 -12.17 -5.42 7.99
N VAL A 127 -13.10 -5.64 8.93
CA VAL A 127 -13.75 -4.55 9.67
C VAL A 127 -12.77 -4.00 10.70
N ARG A 128 -12.65 -2.66 10.77
CA ARG A 128 -11.61 -1.92 11.48
C ARG A 128 -12.20 -0.92 12.46
N PHE A 129 -11.48 -0.67 13.56
CA PHE A 129 -11.82 0.33 14.58
C PHE A 129 -10.67 0.49 15.60
N PRO A 130 -10.36 1.70 16.13
CA PRO A 130 -10.84 3.02 15.70
C PRO A 130 -9.96 3.65 14.61
N ARG A 131 -8.97 2.91 14.09
CA ARG A 131 -8.03 3.30 13.02
C ARG A 131 -8.19 2.43 11.77
N ALA A 132 -7.84 2.98 10.61
CA ALA A 132 -7.79 2.27 9.33
C ALA A 132 -6.77 1.11 9.29
N ASP A 133 -5.76 1.09 10.17
CA ASP A 133 -4.77 0.00 10.31
C ASP A 133 -5.07 -1.00 11.44
N LEU A 134 -6.20 -0.88 12.15
CA LEU A 134 -6.56 -1.79 13.25
C LEU A 134 -7.76 -2.69 12.89
N LEU A 135 -7.45 -3.92 12.48
CA LEU A 135 -8.43 -4.96 12.13
C LEU A 135 -9.07 -5.56 13.39
N ASN A 136 -10.38 -5.81 13.37
CA ASN A 136 -11.12 -6.44 14.46
C ASN A 136 -12.04 -7.60 14.02
N ALA A 137 -12.51 -7.60 12.77
CA ALA A 137 -13.26 -8.73 12.20
C ALA A 137 -12.64 -9.21 10.88
N ARG A 138 -12.31 -10.50 10.80
CA ARG A 138 -11.84 -11.12 9.56
C ARG A 138 -12.97 -11.24 8.54
N ARG A 139 -14.12 -11.72 9.01
CA ARG A 139 -15.31 -11.95 8.18
C ARG A 139 -16.61 -11.93 8.99
N MET A 140 -17.68 -11.38 8.41
CA MET A 140 -19.06 -11.70 8.75
C MET A 140 -19.79 -12.13 7.49
N ASP A 141 -20.39 -13.31 7.53
CA ASP A 141 -21.09 -13.94 6.41
C ASP A 141 -22.31 -14.73 6.90
N PHE A 142 -23.19 -15.16 6.00
CA PHE A 142 -24.44 -15.85 6.37
C PHE A 142 -24.39 -17.34 6.07
N LEU A 143 -25.13 -18.11 6.88
CA LEU A 143 -25.41 -19.53 6.71
C LEU A 143 -26.91 -19.71 6.49
N ILE A 144 -27.29 -20.35 5.38
CA ILE A 144 -28.67 -20.79 5.11
C ILE A 144 -28.73 -22.30 5.30
N ALA A 145 -29.73 -22.81 6.04
CA ALA A 145 -29.79 -24.22 6.44
C ALA A 145 -31.21 -24.76 6.66
N ASP A 146 -31.43 -26.07 6.43
CA ASP A 146 -32.71 -26.76 6.66
C ASP A 146 -32.80 -27.55 7.99
N GLY A 147 -31.70 -27.57 8.77
CA GLY A 147 -31.61 -28.31 10.02
C GLY A 147 -31.59 -29.84 9.88
N GLN A 148 -31.65 -30.39 8.67
CA GLN A 148 -31.67 -31.84 8.38
C GLN A 148 -30.40 -32.32 7.69
N GLY A 149 -29.75 -31.47 6.88
CA GLY A 149 -28.46 -31.78 6.27
C GLY A 149 -27.90 -30.70 5.33
N TYR A 150 -28.72 -29.74 4.89
CA TYR A 150 -28.31 -28.65 4.01
C TYR A 150 -27.69 -27.49 4.79
N ALA A 151 -26.56 -26.98 4.27
CA ALA A 151 -25.88 -25.80 4.75
C ALA A 151 -25.06 -25.17 3.62
N VAL A 152 -25.37 -23.92 3.30
CA VAL A 152 -24.65 -23.10 2.32
C VAL A 152 -24.22 -21.78 2.96
N ARG A 153 -23.11 -21.21 2.48
CA ARG A 153 -22.45 -20.04 3.08
C ARG A 153 -22.35 -18.95 2.03
N THR A 154 -22.74 -17.72 2.37
CA THR A 154 -22.68 -16.61 1.40
C THR A 154 -21.23 -16.25 1.06
N ALA A 155 -20.31 -16.37 2.01
CA ALA A 155 -18.88 -16.25 1.73
C ALA A 155 -18.44 -17.33 0.74
N GLU A 156 -17.73 -16.91 -0.31
CA GLU A 156 -16.82 -17.80 -1.03
C GLU A 156 -15.69 -18.22 -0.06
N LEU A 157 -15.63 -19.51 0.29
CA LEU A 157 -14.67 -20.05 1.26
C LEU A 157 -13.43 -20.66 0.59
N ASP A 158 -13.60 -21.14 -0.63
CA ASP A 158 -12.57 -21.73 -1.49
C ASP A 158 -13.07 -21.62 -2.93
N ARG A 159 -12.50 -20.69 -3.70
CA ARG A 159 -12.89 -20.38 -5.09
C ARG A 159 -12.68 -21.54 -6.08
N ARG A 160 -11.99 -22.60 -5.65
CA ARG A 160 -11.78 -23.84 -6.42
C ARG A 160 -12.95 -24.83 -6.30
N ALA A 161 -13.91 -24.55 -5.42
CA ALA A 161 -15.04 -25.43 -5.12
C ALA A 161 -16.37 -24.80 -5.58
N GLU A 162 -17.00 -25.40 -6.60
CA GLU A 162 -18.38 -25.08 -6.97
C GLU A 162 -19.33 -25.24 -5.77
N ASP A 163 -20.23 -24.28 -5.56
CA ASP A 163 -21.33 -24.43 -4.61
C ASP A 163 -22.64 -23.76 -5.03
N ASP A 164 -23.65 -23.94 -4.19
CA ASP A 164 -25.07 -23.70 -4.46
C ASP A 164 -25.51 -22.24 -4.24
N VAL A 165 -24.60 -21.28 -4.48
CA VAL A 165 -24.87 -19.84 -4.25
C VAL A 165 -24.33 -18.98 -5.40
N GLU A 166 -25.24 -18.40 -6.18
CA GLU A 166 -24.91 -17.26 -7.04
C GLU A 166 -24.67 -16.02 -6.16
N ARG A 167 -23.60 -15.27 -6.46
CA ARG A 167 -23.09 -14.16 -5.65
C ARG A 167 -22.84 -12.93 -6.52
N THR A 168 -23.65 -11.89 -6.34
CA THR A 168 -23.51 -10.60 -7.04
C THR A 168 -23.32 -9.47 -6.03
N THR A 169 -22.45 -8.51 -6.35
CA THR A 169 -22.32 -7.24 -5.63
C THR A 169 -22.76 -6.11 -6.55
N VAL A 170 -23.63 -5.23 -6.06
CA VAL A 170 -24.13 -4.08 -6.82
C VAL A 170 -23.89 -2.80 -6.03
N PRO A 171 -23.17 -1.79 -6.57
CA PRO A 171 -23.17 -0.45 -6.01
C PRO A 171 -24.61 0.08 -5.96
N SER A 172 -25.12 0.35 -4.76
CA SER A 172 -26.50 0.84 -4.55
C SER A 172 -26.60 2.38 -4.62
N ALA A 173 -25.46 3.04 -4.71
CA ALA A 173 -25.30 4.47 -4.88
C ALA A 173 -24.11 4.78 -5.80
N ASP A 174 -24.22 5.86 -6.57
CA ASP A 174 -23.08 6.48 -7.27
C ASP A 174 -22.46 7.63 -6.47
N ASP A 175 -23.22 8.16 -5.49
CA ASP A 175 -22.90 9.33 -4.65
C ASP A 175 -22.42 8.96 -3.24
N ALA A 176 -22.11 7.68 -3.00
CA ALA A 176 -21.60 7.13 -1.74
C ALA A 176 -21.03 5.73 -1.94
N LEU A 177 -20.17 5.27 -1.01
CA LEU A 177 -19.66 3.89 -0.96
C LEU A 177 -20.69 2.88 -0.40
N CYS A 178 -21.89 2.84 -1.00
CA CYS A 178 -22.95 1.89 -0.63
C CYS A 178 -22.96 0.68 -1.58
N TYR A 179 -23.00 -0.52 -1.01
CA TYR A 179 -22.99 -1.78 -1.76
C TYR A 179 -24.03 -2.74 -1.20
N ARG A 180 -24.72 -3.43 -2.12
CA ARG A 180 -25.70 -4.46 -1.81
C ARG A 180 -25.24 -5.80 -2.38
N HIS A 181 -25.10 -6.80 -1.52
CA HIS A 181 -24.95 -8.19 -1.95
C HIS A 181 -26.33 -8.75 -2.32
N GLU A 182 -26.39 -9.46 -3.44
CA GLU A 182 -27.54 -10.28 -3.84
C GLU A 182 -27.08 -11.74 -3.97
N PHE A 183 -27.84 -12.63 -3.32
CA PHE A 183 -27.62 -14.07 -3.30
C PHE A 183 -28.86 -14.82 -3.77
N ALA A 184 -28.65 -15.87 -4.55
CA ALA A 184 -29.67 -16.84 -4.94
C ALA A 184 -29.11 -18.26 -4.89
N SER A 185 -29.96 -19.24 -4.60
CA SER A 185 -29.58 -20.66 -4.73
C SER A 185 -29.65 -21.13 -6.18
N THR A 186 -28.82 -22.12 -6.53
CA THR A 186 -28.88 -22.80 -7.84
C THR A 186 -29.67 -24.11 -7.80
N SER A 187 -30.06 -24.59 -6.61
CA SER A 187 -30.82 -25.84 -6.40
C SER A 187 -32.08 -25.72 -5.53
N ARG A 188 -32.34 -24.56 -4.92
CA ARG A 188 -33.51 -24.23 -4.08
C ARG A 188 -34.13 -22.89 -4.48
N ASP A 189 -35.31 -22.57 -3.94
CA ASP A 189 -36.06 -21.36 -4.30
C ASP A 189 -35.75 -20.13 -3.41
N TRP A 190 -34.68 -20.14 -2.60
CA TRP A 190 -34.35 -19.05 -1.66
C TRP A 190 -33.48 -17.94 -2.26
N THR A 191 -33.66 -16.71 -1.75
CA THR A 191 -32.82 -15.52 -2.06
C THR A 191 -32.52 -14.70 -0.81
N LEU A 192 -31.39 -13.98 -0.81
CA LEU A 192 -30.99 -13.07 0.27
C LEU A 192 -30.40 -11.78 -0.33
N SER A 193 -30.93 -10.63 0.07
CA SER A 193 -30.35 -9.31 -0.20
C SER A 193 -29.76 -8.75 1.10
N VAL A 194 -28.56 -8.18 1.05
CA VAL A 194 -27.92 -7.51 2.21
C VAL A 194 -27.25 -6.21 1.78
N GLU A 195 -27.64 -5.07 2.37
CA GLU A 195 -26.97 -3.78 2.16
C GLU A 195 -26.20 -3.37 3.43
N TYR A 196 -25.01 -2.78 3.25
CA TYR A 196 -24.10 -2.41 4.35
C TYR A 196 -23.80 -0.91 4.35
N VAL A 197 -23.76 -0.31 5.54
CA VAL A 197 -23.15 1.02 5.80
C VAL A 197 -22.41 1.02 7.13
N ALA A 198 -21.49 1.97 7.32
CA ALA A 198 -21.06 2.35 8.66
C ALA A 198 -22.09 3.33 9.26
N ASP A 199 -22.41 3.23 10.55
CA ASP A 199 -23.28 4.20 11.22
C ASP A 199 -22.50 5.53 11.38
N PRO A 200 -23.00 6.68 10.87
CA PRO A 200 -22.33 7.97 11.08
C PRO A 200 -22.42 8.49 12.52
N ASP A 201 -23.44 8.08 13.28
CA ASP A 201 -23.67 8.52 14.66
C ASP A 201 -22.93 7.65 15.69
N ARG A 202 -22.48 6.44 15.31
CA ARG A 202 -22.00 5.41 16.23
C ARG A 202 -20.87 4.57 15.63
N ASP A 203 -20.02 4.01 16.49
CA ASP A 203 -18.93 3.14 16.06
C ASP A 203 -19.43 1.73 15.68
N ALA A 204 -20.17 1.60 14.56
CA ALA A 204 -20.73 0.34 14.08
C ALA A 204 -20.73 0.17 12.56
N VAL A 205 -20.72 -1.08 12.09
CA VAL A 205 -21.22 -1.44 10.75
C VAL A 205 -22.63 -1.99 10.89
N VAL A 206 -23.58 -1.47 10.11
CA VAL A 206 -24.96 -1.94 10.05
C VAL A 206 -25.19 -2.66 8.72
N ALA A 207 -25.86 -3.80 8.79
CA ALA A 207 -26.24 -4.65 7.67
C ALA A 207 -27.75 -4.92 7.73
N ASP A 208 -28.49 -4.39 6.76
CA ASP A 208 -29.92 -4.63 6.60
C ASP A 208 -30.15 -5.78 5.62
N LEU A 209 -31.07 -6.70 5.95
CA LEU A 209 -31.28 -7.90 5.15
C LEU A 209 -32.77 -8.24 4.95
N THR A 210 -33.05 -8.74 3.75
CA THR A 210 -34.30 -9.39 3.37
C THR A 210 -33.97 -10.79 2.86
N PHE A 211 -34.53 -11.81 3.51
CA PHE A 211 -34.41 -13.22 3.15
C PHE A 211 -35.77 -13.76 2.71
N ASP A 212 -35.88 -14.25 1.48
CA ASP A 212 -37.00 -15.09 1.02
C ASP A 212 -36.54 -16.55 1.07
N ASP A 213 -37.25 -17.38 1.83
CA ASP A 213 -36.91 -18.79 2.04
C ASP A 213 -37.54 -19.74 1.00
N GLY A 214 -38.22 -19.21 -0.02
CA GLY A 214 -39.02 -19.99 -0.97
C GLY A 214 -40.25 -20.68 -0.34
N GLY A 215 -40.52 -20.42 0.95
CA GLY A 215 -41.44 -21.19 1.78
C GLY A 215 -40.95 -22.60 2.16
N GLU A 216 -39.65 -22.88 2.03
CA GLU A 216 -39.06 -24.19 2.39
C GLU A 216 -38.88 -24.40 3.90
N GLY A 217 -39.00 -23.34 4.72
CA GLY A 217 -38.79 -23.35 6.17
C GLY A 217 -37.32 -23.21 6.60
N LEU A 218 -36.49 -22.58 5.76
CA LEU A 218 -35.04 -22.46 5.99
C LEU A 218 -34.72 -21.51 7.14
N SER A 219 -33.62 -21.77 7.84
CA SER A 219 -33.07 -20.92 8.89
C SER A 219 -31.90 -20.09 8.37
N LEU A 220 -31.93 -18.78 8.64
CA LEU A 220 -30.83 -17.85 8.36
C LEU A 220 -30.01 -17.61 9.64
N TYR A 221 -28.68 -17.71 9.54
CA TYR A 221 -27.75 -17.39 10.62
C TYR A 221 -26.70 -16.40 10.15
N ALA A 222 -26.40 -15.38 10.96
CA ALA A 222 -25.18 -14.59 10.83
C ALA A 222 -24.01 -15.33 11.50
N VAL A 223 -22.85 -15.35 10.83
CA VAL A 223 -21.61 -16.01 11.26
C VAL A 223 -20.48 -14.99 11.23
N CYS A 224 -20.09 -14.47 12.40
CA CYS A 224 -18.96 -13.57 12.55
C CYS A 224 -17.70 -14.31 13.02
N ARG A 225 -16.57 -13.92 12.43
CA ARG A 225 -15.21 -14.41 12.65
C ARG A 225 -14.33 -13.25 13.13
N PRO A 226 -14.23 -13.02 14.45
CA PRO A 226 -13.32 -12.01 14.98
C PRO A 226 -11.85 -12.29 14.63
N ALA A 227 -11.08 -11.22 14.75
CA ALA A 227 -9.67 -11.20 15.09
C ALA A 227 -9.42 -9.82 15.70
N VAL A 228 -9.73 -9.67 17.00
CA VAL A 228 -9.68 -8.37 17.67
C VAL A 228 -8.23 -7.89 17.73
N THR A 229 -8.00 -6.58 17.65
CA THR A 229 -6.65 -5.96 17.71
C THR A 229 -5.62 -6.57 16.73
N THR A 230 -6.07 -6.92 15.53
CA THR A 230 -5.31 -7.54 14.43
C THR A 230 -4.83 -8.98 14.73
N GLY A 231 -5.40 -9.67 15.73
CA GLY A 231 -5.02 -11.04 16.08
C GLY A 231 -6.16 -11.95 16.53
N THR A 232 -5.93 -13.26 16.57
CA THR A 232 -6.90 -14.25 17.10
C THR A 232 -6.39 -14.97 18.35
N ALA A 233 -5.26 -14.54 18.93
CA ALA A 233 -4.57 -15.30 19.99
C ALA A 233 -5.08 -14.98 21.41
N GLY A 234 -5.31 -13.71 21.73
CA GLY A 234 -5.83 -13.27 23.04
C GLY A 234 -7.36 -13.12 23.11
N ASP A 235 -8.02 -13.12 21.94
CA ASP A 235 -9.47 -13.18 21.69
C ASP A 235 -10.25 -13.95 22.76
N ARG A 236 -11.19 -13.28 23.44
CA ARG A 236 -12.20 -13.87 24.33
C ARG A 236 -13.59 -13.55 23.84
N HIS A 237 -14.35 -14.61 23.58
CA HIS A 237 -15.69 -14.55 23.03
C HIS A 237 -16.72 -14.81 24.12
N ALA A 238 -17.84 -14.10 24.08
CA ALA A 238 -18.96 -14.32 24.97
C ALA A 238 -20.30 -14.23 24.23
N ARG A 239 -21.32 -14.84 24.84
CA ARG A 239 -22.72 -14.69 24.48
C ARG A 239 -23.52 -14.18 25.68
N PRO A 240 -23.41 -12.88 26.01
CA PRO A 240 -24.24 -12.25 27.04
C PRO A 240 -25.74 -12.28 26.71
N THR A 241 -26.54 -11.71 27.61
CA THR A 241 -27.96 -11.47 27.41
C THR A 241 -28.26 -10.03 27.83
N ALA A 242 -28.84 -9.24 26.92
CA ALA A 242 -29.18 -7.84 27.13
C ALA A 242 -30.69 -7.66 26.91
N ASP A 243 -31.39 -7.11 27.90
CA ASP A 243 -32.85 -6.93 28.01
C ASP A 243 -33.78 -8.16 27.80
N GLY A 244 -33.21 -9.29 27.38
CA GLY A 244 -33.90 -10.57 27.17
C GLY A 244 -33.22 -11.40 26.09
N ASP A 245 -32.60 -10.72 25.12
CA ASP A 245 -32.07 -11.29 23.90
C ASP A 245 -30.59 -11.63 23.99
N ALA A 246 -30.16 -12.60 23.17
CA ALA A 246 -28.76 -12.97 23.07
C ALA A 246 -28.00 -11.93 22.24
N VAL A 247 -26.93 -11.37 22.80
CA VAL A 247 -25.92 -10.61 22.06
C VAL A 247 -24.66 -11.46 22.02
N LEU A 248 -23.83 -11.29 20.98
CA LEU A 248 -22.53 -11.94 20.83
C LEU A 248 -21.45 -10.87 20.96
N SER A 249 -20.35 -11.15 21.65
CA SER A 249 -19.28 -10.17 21.84
C SER A 249 -17.90 -10.80 21.85
N ALA A 250 -16.88 -10.03 21.47
CA ALA A 250 -15.48 -10.40 21.64
C ALA A 250 -14.68 -9.20 22.18
N ILE A 251 -13.61 -9.52 22.89
CA ILE A 251 -12.57 -8.58 23.35
C ILE A 251 -11.22 -9.25 23.11
N ASP A 252 -10.16 -8.49 22.88
CA ASP A 252 -8.81 -9.03 23.11
C ASP A 252 -8.46 -8.97 24.61
N THR A 253 -7.46 -9.74 25.02
CA THR A 253 -6.85 -9.67 26.35
C THR A 253 -5.33 -9.97 26.30
N SER A 254 -4.68 -9.63 25.19
CA SER A 254 -3.22 -9.76 25.04
C SER A 254 -2.49 -8.45 25.38
N ASP A 255 -1.29 -8.56 25.95
CA ASP A 255 -0.37 -7.44 26.09
C ASP A 255 0.55 -7.39 24.85
N GLY A 256 0.91 -6.20 24.34
CA GLY A 256 1.92 -6.08 23.28
C GLY A 256 1.38 -6.06 21.84
N GLY A 257 0.23 -5.43 21.63
CA GLY A 257 -0.33 -5.10 20.32
C GLY A 257 0.60 -4.25 19.44
N VAL A 258 0.39 -4.36 18.13
CA VAL A 258 1.27 -3.78 17.11
C VAL A 258 0.87 -2.36 16.72
N VAL A 259 -0.43 -2.07 16.70
CA VAL A 259 -1.01 -0.73 16.59
C VAL A 259 -1.09 -0.11 17.98
N ARG A 260 -0.80 1.19 18.10
CA ARG A 260 -0.74 1.93 19.37
C ARG A 260 -1.68 3.13 19.34
N ASP A 261 -2.19 3.52 20.50
CA ASP A 261 -2.98 4.76 20.60
C ASP A 261 -2.10 6.02 20.49
N ALA A 262 -2.72 7.19 20.62
CA ALA A 262 -2.03 8.48 20.50
C ALA A 262 -1.14 8.83 21.73
N ASP A 263 -1.28 8.13 22.85
CA ASP A 263 -0.40 8.25 24.02
C ASP A 263 0.74 7.19 24.00
N GLY A 264 0.63 6.18 23.13
CA GLY A 264 1.63 5.14 22.87
C GLY A 264 1.34 3.79 23.54
N ASP A 265 0.18 3.65 24.17
CA ASP A 265 -0.25 2.43 24.84
C ASP A 265 -0.92 1.44 23.86
N ASP A 266 -1.24 0.24 24.35
CA ASP A 266 -1.92 -0.80 23.58
C ASP A 266 -3.40 -0.47 23.39
N TYR A 267 -3.92 -0.58 22.17
CA TYR A 267 -5.36 -0.49 21.92
C TYR A 267 -6.09 -1.70 22.52
N ASP A 268 -6.81 -1.51 23.63
CA ASP A 268 -7.90 -2.38 24.01
C ASP A 268 -9.12 -2.12 23.09
N VAL A 269 -9.70 -3.16 22.49
CA VAL A 269 -10.95 -3.05 21.71
C VAL A 269 -11.97 -4.10 22.17
N SER A 270 -13.23 -3.66 22.25
CA SER A 270 -14.42 -4.52 22.36
C SER A 270 -15.25 -4.46 21.08
N MET A 271 -15.80 -5.61 20.66
CA MET A 271 -16.81 -5.71 19.60
C MET A 271 -18.07 -6.43 20.11
N ALA A 272 -19.23 -6.10 19.55
CA ALA A 272 -20.47 -6.83 19.76
C ALA A 272 -21.31 -6.92 18.49
N LEU A 273 -21.94 -8.07 18.27
CA LEU A 273 -22.88 -8.34 17.19
C LEU A 273 -24.28 -8.49 17.78
N ALA A 274 -25.17 -7.60 17.36
CA ALA A 274 -26.59 -7.59 17.71
C ALA A 274 -27.46 -7.74 16.46
N SER A 275 -28.73 -8.08 16.67
CA SER A 275 -29.76 -8.26 15.64
C SER A 275 -31.08 -7.77 16.20
N THR A 276 -31.88 -7.08 15.38
CA THR A 276 -33.24 -6.66 15.69
C THR A 276 -34.16 -7.33 14.66
N PRO A 277 -35.17 -8.12 15.08
CA PRO A 277 -35.79 -8.18 16.41
C PRO A 277 -35.12 -9.12 17.44
N GLY A 278 -33.93 -9.66 17.16
CA GLY A 278 -33.18 -10.51 18.09
C GLY A 278 -32.42 -11.64 17.39
N PHE A 279 -31.81 -12.53 18.17
CA PHE A 279 -31.35 -13.84 17.70
C PHE A 279 -32.15 -14.96 18.38
N GLU A 280 -32.93 -15.74 17.62
CA GLU A 280 -33.73 -16.88 18.13
C GLU A 280 -32.86 -17.95 18.83
N TRP A 281 -31.64 -18.09 18.34
CA TRP A 281 -30.62 -19.02 18.80
C TRP A 281 -29.25 -18.36 18.64
N ALA A 282 -28.32 -18.58 19.56
CA ALA A 282 -26.95 -18.11 19.38
C ALA A 282 -25.93 -18.97 20.14
N THR A 283 -24.68 -18.97 19.68
CA THR A 283 -23.51 -19.60 20.34
C THR A 283 -22.24 -18.76 20.11
N ALA A 284 -21.31 -18.81 21.07
CA ALA A 284 -19.94 -18.30 20.94
C ALA A 284 -18.97 -19.45 21.25
N SER A 285 -18.37 -20.05 20.23
CA SER A 285 -17.71 -21.38 20.33
C SER A 285 -16.50 -21.51 19.40
N PRO A 286 -15.44 -22.28 19.76
CA PRO A 286 -14.30 -22.53 18.88
C PRO A 286 -14.70 -23.18 17.54
N VAL A 287 -13.94 -22.92 16.47
CA VAL A 287 -14.32 -23.43 15.13
C VAL A 287 -14.25 -24.95 15.04
N GLY A 288 -13.23 -25.54 15.66
CA GLY A 288 -13.03 -26.99 15.74
C GLY A 288 -13.97 -27.71 16.73
N GLU A 289 -14.87 -27.01 17.42
CA GLU A 289 -15.89 -27.62 18.28
C GLU A 289 -16.82 -28.49 17.43
N PRO A 290 -17.03 -29.79 17.73
CA PRO A 290 -17.87 -30.67 16.91
C PRO A 290 -19.31 -30.19 16.71
N ALA A 291 -19.86 -29.42 17.65
CA ALA A 291 -21.17 -28.77 17.53
C ALA A 291 -21.16 -27.64 16.47
N THR A 292 -20.17 -26.76 16.53
CA THR A 292 -20.00 -25.61 15.62
C THR A 292 -19.69 -26.08 14.21
N ALA A 293 -18.75 -27.03 14.06
CA ALA A 293 -18.46 -27.67 12.79
C ALA A 293 -19.70 -28.36 12.19
N ARG A 294 -20.54 -29.03 13.00
CA ARG A 294 -21.79 -29.64 12.51
C ARG A 294 -22.79 -28.61 11.98
N LEU A 295 -22.96 -27.48 12.67
CA LEU A 295 -23.86 -26.40 12.25
C LEU A 295 -23.39 -25.81 10.92
N LEU A 296 -22.13 -25.36 10.83
CA LEU A 296 -21.58 -24.71 9.64
C LEU A 296 -21.57 -25.59 8.37
N ARG A 297 -21.72 -26.90 8.52
CA ARG A 297 -21.45 -27.90 7.45
C ARG A 297 -22.64 -28.78 7.09
N ARG A 298 -23.67 -28.82 7.94
CA ARG A 298 -24.91 -29.61 7.74
C ARG A 298 -26.18 -28.89 8.22
N GLY A 299 -26.06 -27.68 8.74
CA GLY A 299 -27.19 -26.86 9.18
C GLY A 299 -27.79 -27.26 10.53
N ILE A 300 -27.25 -28.31 11.17
CA ILE A 300 -27.86 -28.91 12.36
C ILE A 300 -27.25 -28.29 13.62
N GLU A 301 -28.07 -27.54 14.35
CA GLU A 301 -27.71 -26.98 15.65
C GLU A 301 -27.19 -28.05 16.64
N GLY A 302 -26.21 -27.64 17.46
CA GLY A 302 -25.66 -28.43 18.54
C GLY A 302 -25.89 -27.80 19.92
N GLU A 303 -25.05 -28.17 20.89
CA GLU A 303 -25.04 -27.52 22.20
C GLU A 303 -24.55 -26.07 22.10
N ARG A 304 -25.23 -25.15 22.79
CA ARG A 304 -24.89 -23.71 22.78
C ARG A 304 -23.82 -23.42 23.83
N SER A 305 -22.65 -22.95 23.40
CA SER A 305 -21.70 -22.35 24.33
C SER A 305 -22.17 -20.94 24.76
N ARG A 306 -21.57 -20.46 25.85
CA ARG A 306 -21.65 -19.07 26.33
C ARG A 306 -20.35 -18.30 26.15
N THR A 307 -19.23 -18.98 25.92
CA THR A 307 -17.89 -18.40 25.90
C THR A 307 -16.94 -19.23 25.05
N ALA A 308 -15.98 -18.59 24.39
CA ALA A 308 -14.85 -19.23 23.72
C ALA A 308 -13.59 -18.38 23.86
N THR A 309 -12.45 -18.91 23.43
CA THR A 309 -11.16 -18.23 23.40
C THR A 309 -10.41 -18.63 22.13
N GLY A 310 -9.62 -17.73 21.56
CA GLY A 310 -8.88 -17.99 20.34
C GLY A 310 -9.76 -17.98 19.08
N ASN A 311 -9.34 -18.68 18.01
CA ASN A 311 -10.12 -18.81 16.77
C ASN A 311 -11.52 -19.42 17.02
N ALA A 312 -12.57 -18.61 16.86
CA ALA A 312 -13.95 -18.96 17.18
C ALA A 312 -14.95 -18.60 16.07
N ALA A 313 -16.22 -18.91 16.34
CA ALA A 313 -17.37 -18.40 15.61
C ALA A 313 -18.35 -17.78 16.61
N LEU A 314 -18.77 -16.54 16.32
CA LEU A 314 -19.95 -15.91 16.90
C LEU A 314 -21.10 -16.19 15.92
N ILE A 315 -22.06 -17.03 16.30
CA ILE A 315 -23.17 -17.43 15.40
C ILE A 315 -24.50 -17.11 16.05
N GLY A 316 -25.35 -16.36 15.34
CA GLY A 316 -26.72 -16.02 15.75
C GLY A 316 -27.72 -16.35 14.63
N ARG A 317 -28.77 -17.11 14.95
CA ARG A 317 -29.90 -17.38 14.06
C ARG A 317 -30.82 -16.16 14.04
N VAL A 318 -30.93 -15.54 12.88
CA VAL A 318 -31.71 -14.32 12.64
C VAL A 318 -33.20 -14.64 12.65
N GLY A 319 -33.59 -15.69 11.91
CA GLY A 319 -34.98 -16.13 11.81
C GLY A 319 -35.11 -17.52 11.19
N THR A 320 -36.36 -17.98 11.12
CA THR A 320 -36.75 -19.26 10.49
C THR A 320 -37.94 -19.01 9.55
N GLY A 321 -37.78 -19.34 8.28
CA GLY A 321 -38.63 -18.85 7.19
C GLY A 321 -38.19 -17.47 6.69
N SER A 322 -38.90 -16.94 5.69
CA SER A 322 -38.66 -15.61 5.13
C SER A 322 -38.62 -14.55 6.25
N THR A 323 -37.56 -13.74 6.28
CA THR A 323 -37.20 -12.87 7.41
C THR A 323 -36.58 -11.57 6.90
N ASP A 324 -37.13 -10.44 7.34
CA ASP A 324 -36.45 -9.13 7.30
C ASP A 324 -35.82 -8.85 8.67
N ALA A 325 -34.59 -8.32 8.70
CA ALA A 325 -33.90 -7.97 9.94
C ALA A 325 -32.79 -6.93 9.72
N THR A 326 -32.42 -6.22 10.78
CA THR A 326 -31.25 -5.35 10.80
C THR A 326 -30.23 -5.89 11.81
N ILE A 327 -28.98 -6.05 11.38
CA ILE A 327 -27.87 -6.58 12.17
C ILE A 327 -26.80 -5.50 12.27
N ALA A 328 -26.22 -5.32 13.45
CA ALA A 328 -25.10 -4.39 13.60
C ALA A 328 -23.93 -5.00 14.39
N LEU A 329 -22.73 -4.72 13.89
CA LEU A 329 -21.46 -5.02 14.53
C LEU A 329 -20.90 -3.70 15.10
N GLY A 330 -21.15 -3.47 16.39
CA GLY A 330 -20.72 -2.27 17.12
C GLY A 330 -19.41 -2.48 17.88
N PHE A 331 -18.70 -1.38 18.11
CA PHE A 331 -17.37 -1.36 18.71
C PHE A 331 -17.31 -0.40 19.91
N ALA A 332 -16.24 -0.53 20.71
CA ALA A 332 -15.82 0.43 21.71
C ALA A 332 -14.34 0.26 22.04
N GLU A 333 -13.67 1.34 22.44
CA GLU A 333 -12.35 1.31 23.07
C GLU A 333 -12.46 0.74 24.50
N GLY A 334 -11.46 -0.02 24.93
CA GLY A 334 -11.43 -0.69 26.23
C GLY A 334 -11.98 -2.13 26.21
N ALA A 335 -11.46 -2.99 27.08
CA ALA A 335 -11.81 -4.41 27.17
C ALA A 335 -13.12 -4.73 27.95
N ASP A 336 -14.04 -3.75 28.11
CA ASP A 336 -15.39 -3.98 28.63
C ASP A 336 -16.43 -3.98 27.49
N PRO A 337 -16.99 -5.14 27.11
CA PRO A 337 -17.92 -5.23 25.99
C PRO A 337 -19.27 -4.53 26.24
N THR A 338 -19.55 -4.03 27.45
CA THR A 338 -20.80 -3.32 27.76
C THR A 338 -21.04 -2.11 26.86
N ALA A 339 -19.98 -1.37 26.50
CA ALA A 339 -20.09 -0.24 25.58
C ALA A 339 -20.40 -0.71 24.15
N ALA A 340 -19.61 -1.64 23.60
CA ALA A 340 -19.84 -2.21 22.27
C ALA A 340 -21.21 -2.89 22.13
N VAL A 341 -21.69 -3.59 23.17
CA VAL A 341 -23.04 -4.18 23.24
C VAL A 341 -24.14 -3.12 23.19
N THR A 342 -23.91 -1.95 23.76
CA THR A 342 -24.85 -0.82 23.70
C THR A 342 -24.88 -0.23 22.28
N VAL A 343 -23.70 0.09 21.74
CA VAL A 343 -23.51 0.59 20.36
C VAL A 343 -24.16 -0.34 19.33
N ALA A 344 -23.86 -1.64 19.38
CA ALA A 344 -24.41 -2.62 18.45
C ALA A 344 -25.94 -2.69 18.51
N ARG A 345 -26.55 -2.60 19.70
CA ARG A 345 -28.01 -2.63 19.83
C ARG A 345 -28.66 -1.35 19.35
N GLU A 346 -28.15 -0.18 19.75
CA GLU A 346 -28.71 1.09 19.28
C GLU A 346 -28.59 1.26 17.76
N SER A 347 -27.54 0.73 17.13
CA SER A 347 -27.35 0.75 15.68
C SER A 347 -28.27 -0.25 14.94
N ALA A 348 -28.66 -1.36 15.57
CA ALA A 348 -29.59 -2.35 15.02
C ALA A 348 -31.08 -1.97 15.24
N ASP A 349 -31.37 -1.23 16.32
CA ASP A 349 -32.71 -0.68 16.61
C ASP A 349 -32.99 0.65 15.86
N ALA A 350 -31.98 1.24 15.20
CA ALA A 350 -32.12 2.43 14.36
C ALA A 350 -32.73 2.08 12.98
N PRO A 351 -33.62 2.91 12.39
CA PRO A 351 -34.15 2.65 11.06
C PRO A 351 -33.05 2.72 9.99
N PHE A 352 -32.77 1.61 9.31
CA PHE A 352 -31.66 1.53 8.34
C PHE A 352 -31.75 2.58 7.22
N ASP A 353 -32.96 2.89 6.72
CA ASP A 353 -33.16 3.96 5.73
C ASP A 353 -32.65 5.33 6.22
N GLU A 354 -32.74 5.63 7.51
CA GLU A 354 -32.27 6.89 8.12
C GLU A 354 -30.74 6.87 8.30
N VAL A 355 -30.17 5.73 8.73
CA VAL A 355 -28.71 5.55 8.85
C VAL A 355 -28.04 5.63 7.47
N ARG A 356 -28.58 4.93 6.47
CA ARG A 356 -28.07 4.93 5.08
C ARG A 356 -28.17 6.32 4.44
N GLU A 357 -29.26 7.07 4.64
CA GLU A 357 -29.35 8.42 4.08
C GLU A 357 -28.43 9.41 4.79
N THR A 358 -28.17 9.26 6.09
CA THR A 358 -27.16 10.05 6.81
C THR A 358 -25.75 9.73 6.29
N TYR A 359 -25.45 8.44 6.08
CA TYR A 359 -24.21 7.97 5.48
C TYR A 359 -23.98 8.57 4.07
N ARG A 360 -25.01 8.56 3.23
CA ARG A 360 -24.96 9.18 1.90
C ARG A 360 -24.89 10.70 1.95
N ALA A 361 -25.50 11.36 2.94
CA ALA A 361 -25.38 12.81 3.12
C ALA A 361 -23.94 13.24 3.45
N GLY A 362 -23.21 12.47 4.27
CA GLY A 362 -21.78 12.66 4.50
C GLY A 362 -20.97 12.57 3.21
N TRP A 363 -21.13 11.47 2.46
CA TRP A 363 -20.43 11.30 1.18
C TRP A 363 -20.75 12.39 0.15
N ARG A 364 -22.02 12.79 -0.01
CA ARG A 364 -22.40 13.93 -0.86
C ARG A 364 -21.77 15.25 -0.42
N SER A 365 -21.63 15.47 0.89
CA SER A 365 -20.98 16.68 1.43
C SER A 365 -19.49 16.67 1.15
N TRP A 366 -18.82 15.52 1.27
CA TRP A 366 -17.41 15.39 0.91
C TRP A 366 -17.17 15.47 -0.60
N LEU A 367 -18.10 14.96 -1.42
CA LEU A 367 -18.07 15.03 -2.88
C LEU A 367 -18.41 16.42 -3.44
N ASP A 368 -18.99 17.34 -2.66
CA ASP A 368 -19.26 18.71 -3.14
C ASP A 368 -17.94 19.42 -3.50
N GLY A 369 -17.84 19.97 -4.71
CA GLY A 369 -16.57 20.46 -5.25
C GLY A 369 -15.51 19.36 -5.45
N VAL A 370 -15.87 18.13 -5.81
CA VAL A 370 -15.02 17.27 -6.63
C VAL A 370 -15.14 17.75 -8.07
N ASP A 371 -14.03 18.19 -8.67
CA ASP A 371 -14.00 18.48 -10.09
C ASP A 371 -13.98 17.17 -10.89
N VAL A 372 -14.95 17.01 -11.80
CA VAL A 372 -15.13 15.84 -12.68
C VAL A 372 -14.86 16.26 -14.14
N PRO A 373 -13.85 15.70 -14.83
CA PRO A 373 -13.43 16.16 -16.15
C PRO A 373 -14.45 15.84 -17.27
N GLU A 374 -14.51 16.67 -18.31
CA GLU A 374 -15.36 16.51 -19.50
C GLU A 374 -15.09 15.17 -20.22
N THR A 375 -13.87 14.63 -20.12
CA THR A 375 -13.48 13.31 -20.66
C THR A 375 -14.27 12.14 -20.04
N VAL A 376 -14.77 12.26 -18.80
CA VAL A 376 -15.57 11.20 -18.15
C VAL A 376 -17.03 11.60 -17.93
N ALA A 377 -17.32 12.90 -17.77
CA ALA A 377 -18.65 13.41 -17.44
C ALA A 377 -19.72 13.02 -18.47
N GLY A 378 -20.79 12.38 -18.00
CA GLY A 378 -21.89 11.87 -18.81
C GLY A 378 -21.66 10.47 -19.41
N ASP A 379 -20.49 9.85 -19.22
CA ASP A 379 -20.26 8.46 -19.60
C ASP A 379 -20.75 7.49 -18.50
N GLY A 380 -21.54 6.50 -18.89
CA GLY A 380 -22.20 5.56 -17.97
C GLY A 380 -21.28 4.55 -17.29
N THR A 381 -19.97 4.59 -17.53
CA THR A 381 -18.95 3.75 -16.89
C THR A 381 -17.81 4.59 -16.30
N LEU A 382 -17.32 5.60 -17.02
CA LEU A 382 -16.15 6.39 -16.60
C LEU A 382 -16.47 7.37 -15.46
N GLU A 383 -17.58 8.13 -15.52
CA GLU A 383 -17.96 9.04 -14.42
C GLU A 383 -18.24 8.27 -13.11
N PRO A 384 -19.03 7.18 -13.10
CA PRO A 384 -19.26 6.40 -11.88
C PRO A 384 -17.97 5.78 -11.30
N LEU A 385 -17.01 5.36 -12.14
CA LEU A 385 -15.69 4.90 -11.68
C LEU A 385 -14.82 6.06 -11.16
N TYR A 386 -14.90 7.25 -11.76
CA TYR A 386 -14.18 8.44 -11.29
C TYR A 386 -14.66 8.85 -9.89
N VAL A 387 -15.98 8.92 -9.68
CA VAL A 387 -16.57 9.24 -8.37
C VAL A 387 -16.28 8.14 -7.34
N THR A 388 -16.36 6.86 -7.71
CA THR A 388 -15.90 5.78 -6.80
C THR A 388 -14.40 5.89 -6.50
N SER A 389 -13.56 6.28 -7.46
CA SER A 389 -12.12 6.46 -7.23
C SER A 389 -11.83 7.60 -6.24
N ALA A 390 -12.54 8.72 -6.36
CA ALA A 390 -12.48 9.82 -5.40
C ALA A 390 -12.81 9.35 -3.97
N MET A 391 -13.91 8.60 -3.83
CA MET A 391 -14.34 8.08 -2.53
C MET A 391 -13.40 7.00 -1.98
N THR A 392 -12.86 6.11 -2.82
CA THR A 392 -11.89 5.08 -2.40
C THR A 392 -10.60 5.70 -1.87
N LEU A 393 -10.08 6.74 -2.53
CA LEU A 393 -8.90 7.48 -2.05
C LEU A 393 -9.17 8.10 -0.67
N ARG A 394 -10.34 8.71 -0.46
CA ARG A 394 -10.74 9.23 0.86
C ARG A 394 -10.95 8.13 1.89
N ALA A 395 -11.50 6.98 1.50
CA ALA A 395 -11.73 5.84 2.40
C ALA A 395 -10.44 5.12 2.82
N ALA A 396 -9.30 5.40 2.18
CA ALA A 396 -7.99 4.93 2.61
C ALA A 396 -7.35 5.82 3.70
N GLU A 397 -7.87 7.02 3.93
CA GLU A 397 -7.39 7.96 4.95
C GLU A 397 -7.94 7.60 6.35
N ASP A 398 -7.14 7.88 7.39
CA ASP A 398 -7.49 7.63 8.78
C ASP A 398 -8.14 8.83 9.50
N ALA A 399 -9.13 8.55 10.36
CA ALA A 399 -9.87 9.58 11.10
C ALA A 399 -9.16 10.09 12.38
N THR A 400 -8.04 9.46 12.79
CA THR A 400 -7.22 9.83 13.94
C THR A 400 -5.96 10.59 13.52
N PHE A 401 -5.39 10.24 12.36
CA PHE A 401 -4.21 10.86 11.76
C PHE A 401 -4.55 11.43 10.37
N PRO A 402 -5.04 12.68 10.28
CA PRO A 402 -5.36 13.31 9.00
C PRO A 402 -4.18 13.28 8.02
N GLY A 403 -4.47 13.02 6.74
CA GLY A 403 -3.46 12.83 5.70
C GLY A 403 -2.75 11.47 5.72
N ALA A 404 -2.88 10.66 6.78
CA ALA A 404 -2.31 9.31 6.84
C ALA A 404 -3.22 8.33 6.07
N GLY A 405 -2.78 7.94 4.88
CA GLY A 405 -3.49 7.00 4.00
C GLY A 405 -2.81 5.63 3.92
N VAL A 406 -3.58 4.55 4.04
CA VAL A 406 -3.07 3.19 3.77
C VAL A 406 -2.96 2.92 2.26
N ALA A 407 -1.94 2.18 1.84
CA ALA A 407 -1.77 1.80 0.42
C ALA A 407 -2.95 0.97 -0.10
N SER A 408 -3.52 0.08 0.74
CA SER A 408 -4.80 -0.58 0.46
C SER A 408 -5.51 -1.06 1.74
N PRO A 409 -6.85 -0.94 1.83
CA PRO A 409 -7.64 -1.45 2.94
C PRO A 409 -7.84 -3.00 2.92
N CYS A 410 -6.91 -3.79 2.38
CA CYS A 410 -6.99 -5.25 2.34
C CYS A 410 -5.74 -5.96 2.94
N VAL A 411 -5.79 -7.30 3.00
CA VAL A 411 -4.61 -8.16 3.20
C VAL A 411 -4.41 -8.95 1.91
N PRO A 412 -3.38 -8.65 1.08
CA PRO A 412 -3.10 -9.40 -0.14
C PRO A 412 -2.91 -10.89 0.15
N TRP A 413 -3.54 -11.75 -0.65
CA TRP A 413 -3.55 -13.21 -0.48
C TRP A 413 -3.91 -13.68 0.94
N GLY A 414 -4.76 -12.92 1.64
CA GLY A 414 -5.07 -13.15 3.06
C GLY A 414 -5.59 -14.56 3.39
N GLU A 415 -6.10 -15.32 2.42
CA GLU A 415 -6.45 -16.74 2.56
C GLU A 415 -5.28 -17.66 2.98
N VAL A 416 -4.02 -17.21 2.86
CA VAL A 416 -2.82 -17.92 3.34
C VAL A 416 -2.00 -17.16 4.39
N ILE A 417 -2.39 -15.93 4.73
CA ILE A 417 -1.73 -15.12 5.77
C ILE A 417 -2.38 -15.39 7.15
N PRO A 418 -1.65 -15.92 8.16
CA PRO A 418 -2.26 -16.27 9.44
C PRO A 418 -2.56 -15.05 10.33
N ALA A 419 -3.84 -14.83 10.64
CA ALA A 419 -4.31 -13.92 11.71
C ALA A 419 -4.02 -14.43 13.14
N SER A 420 -3.02 -15.30 13.29
CA SER A 420 -2.32 -15.57 14.54
C SER A 420 -1.02 -14.77 14.68
N GLU A 421 -0.56 -14.12 13.60
CA GLU A 421 0.67 -13.32 13.56
C GLU A 421 0.29 -11.86 13.22
N PRO A 422 -0.01 -11.02 14.23
CA PRO A 422 -0.62 -9.70 14.01
C PRO A 422 0.31 -8.68 13.36
N SER A 423 1.61 -8.98 13.27
CA SER A 423 2.64 -8.03 12.88
C SER A 423 2.93 -7.95 11.39
N ASP A 424 2.34 -8.80 10.54
CA ASP A 424 2.57 -8.79 9.09
C ASP A 424 1.30 -9.07 8.29
N VAL A 425 0.65 -8.00 7.84
CA VAL A 425 -0.69 -8.02 7.22
C VAL A 425 -0.78 -7.16 5.95
N GLY A 426 0.35 -6.92 5.29
CA GLY A 426 0.40 -6.33 3.95
C GLY A 426 0.20 -4.82 3.90
N TYR A 427 -0.81 -4.36 3.16
CA TYR A 427 -0.87 -2.99 2.61
C TYR A 427 -1.50 -1.93 3.55
N GLN A 428 -1.76 -2.29 4.81
CA GLN A 428 -2.33 -1.41 5.83
C GLN A 428 -1.30 -0.50 6.54
N TYR A 429 -0.29 -0.05 5.80
CA TYR A 429 0.77 0.87 6.26
C TYR A 429 0.82 2.08 5.32
N VAL A 430 1.50 3.15 5.74
CA VAL A 430 1.71 4.37 4.96
C VAL A 430 3.07 4.33 4.27
N TRP A 431 3.04 4.46 2.94
CA TRP A 431 4.18 4.68 2.06
C TRP A 431 4.14 6.11 1.53
N ALA A 432 5.28 6.80 1.45
CA ALA A 432 5.37 8.15 0.92
C ALA A 432 5.12 8.21 -0.59
N ARG A 433 5.47 7.15 -1.31
CA ARG A 433 5.16 6.94 -2.74
C ARG A 433 3.65 6.86 -2.97
N ASP A 434 2.94 5.96 -2.29
CA ASP A 434 1.48 5.82 -2.42
C ASP A 434 0.73 7.09 -1.96
N LEU A 435 1.23 7.80 -0.95
CA LEU A 435 0.71 9.13 -0.59
C LEU A 435 0.99 10.19 -1.66
N TYR A 436 2.13 10.17 -2.36
CA TYR A 436 2.37 11.05 -3.51
C TYR A 436 1.37 10.80 -4.66
N GLN A 437 1.05 9.53 -4.95
CA GLN A 437 0.03 9.20 -5.95
C GLN A 437 -1.35 9.71 -5.49
N SER A 438 -1.70 9.46 -4.22
CA SER A 438 -2.98 9.88 -3.63
C SER A 438 -3.12 11.41 -3.58
N PHE A 439 -2.06 12.14 -3.18
CA PHE A 439 -1.98 13.60 -3.23
C PHE A 439 -2.27 14.11 -4.64
N THR A 440 -1.56 13.60 -5.64
CA THR A 440 -1.65 14.12 -7.02
C THR A 440 -2.99 13.82 -7.68
N ALA A 441 -3.77 12.86 -7.16
CA ALA A 441 -5.17 12.67 -7.50
C ALA A 441 -6.13 13.56 -6.68
N LEU A 442 -5.92 13.75 -5.38
CA LEU A 442 -6.72 14.65 -4.54
C LEU A 442 -6.62 16.11 -5.03
N GLU A 443 -5.41 16.55 -5.37
CA GLU A 443 -5.13 17.84 -6.00
C GLU A 443 -5.88 18.01 -7.33
N ALA A 444 -5.88 16.97 -8.18
CA ALA A 444 -6.61 16.93 -9.46
C ALA A 444 -8.12 17.15 -9.30
N MET A 445 -8.70 16.60 -8.23
CA MET A 445 -10.13 16.66 -7.92
C MET A 445 -10.55 17.95 -7.19
N GLY A 446 -9.64 18.93 -7.02
CA GLY A 446 -9.90 20.15 -6.25
C GLY A 446 -9.87 19.96 -4.73
N LYS A 447 -9.47 18.79 -4.22
CA LYS A 447 -9.43 18.44 -2.79
C LYS A 447 -8.12 18.86 -2.12
N SER A 448 -7.75 20.12 -2.32
CA SER A 448 -6.47 20.71 -1.89
C SER A 448 -6.18 20.53 -0.39
N GLU A 449 -7.16 20.68 0.50
CA GLU A 449 -6.90 20.55 1.96
C GLU A 449 -6.53 19.10 2.36
N ALA A 450 -7.10 18.09 1.70
CA ALA A 450 -6.74 16.69 1.92
C ALA A 450 -5.35 16.36 1.34
N ALA A 451 -4.99 16.97 0.21
CA ALA A 451 -3.64 16.90 -0.34
C ALA A 451 -2.61 17.57 0.59
N VAL A 452 -2.92 18.76 1.13
CA VAL A 452 -2.08 19.45 2.13
C VAL A 452 -1.86 18.58 3.37
N ALA A 453 -2.92 18.00 3.93
CA ALA A 453 -2.81 17.10 5.09
C ALA A 453 -1.86 15.91 4.83
N ALA A 454 -1.89 15.33 3.62
CA ALA A 454 -1.00 14.21 3.26
C ALA A 454 0.49 14.59 3.27
N VAL A 455 0.86 15.78 2.79
CA VAL A 455 2.27 16.24 2.86
C VAL A 455 2.67 16.71 4.27
N GLU A 456 1.74 17.28 5.03
CA GLU A 456 1.94 17.59 6.45
C GLU A 456 2.19 16.33 7.30
N TYR A 457 1.49 15.22 7.02
CA TYR A 457 1.78 13.92 7.62
C TYR A 457 3.20 13.44 7.30
N LEU A 458 3.63 13.54 6.04
CA LEU A 458 4.93 13.04 5.60
C LEU A 458 6.10 13.73 6.31
N PHE A 459 6.07 15.06 6.43
CA PHE A 459 7.10 15.81 7.17
C PHE A 459 6.90 15.75 8.69
N GLY A 460 5.67 15.87 9.18
CA GLY A 460 5.38 15.98 10.63
C GLY A 460 5.36 14.65 11.40
N VAL A 461 5.20 13.51 10.71
CA VAL A 461 4.98 12.19 11.34
C VAL A 461 5.88 11.07 10.79
N GLN A 462 6.07 10.99 9.45
CA GLN A 462 6.89 9.93 8.84
C GLN A 462 8.39 10.26 8.82
N GLN A 463 8.77 11.52 8.57
CA GLN A 463 10.18 11.95 8.54
C GLN A 463 10.91 11.70 9.88
N ARG A 464 12.23 11.53 9.80
CA ARG A 464 13.17 11.39 10.92
C ARG A 464 14.21 12.50 10.92
N ASP A 465 14.79 12.76 12.10
CA ASP A 465 15.99 13.58 12.30
C ASP A 465 17.02 13.39 11.16
N GLY A 466 17.34 14.48 10.45
CA GLY A 466 18.29 14.45 9.34
C GLY A 466 17.71 14.08 7.97
N GLY A 467 16.38 14.02 7.83
CA GLY A 467 15.67 14.03 6.53
C GLY A 467 15.31 12.68 5.94
N PHE A 468 15.50 11.58 6.69
CA PHE A 468 15.16 10.24 6.24
C PHE A 468 13.66 10.00 6.39
N LEU A 469 12.99 9.50 5.35
CA LEU A 469 11.70 8.82 5.47
C LEU A 469 11.94 7.31 5.40
N PRO A 470 11.45 6.51 6.36
CA PRO A 470 11.53 5.06 6.29
C PRO A 470 10.54 4.53 5.26
N GLN A 471 10.95 3.46 4.56
CA GLN A 471 10.15 2.68 3.60
C GLN A 471 8.64 2.65 3.88
N ASN A 472 8.20 2.33 5.10
CA ASN A 472 6.80 2.55 5.50
C ASN A 472 6.60 2.70 7.02
N THR A 473 5.42 3.21 7.39
CA THR A 473 5.02 3.47 8.78
C THR A 473 3.62 2.94 9.12
N TYR A 474 3.39 2.63 10.40
CA TYR A 474 2.03 2.66 10.97
C TYR A 474 1.51 4.11 10.93
N LEU A 475 0.19 4.33 11.01
CA LEU A 475 -0.42 5.69 10.93
C LEU A 475 0.05 6.66 12.02
N ASP A 476 0.69 6.16 13.09
CA ASP A 476 1.33 6.94 14.17
C ASP A 476 2.81 7.27 13.89
N GLY A 477 3.26 7.08 12.65
CA GLY A 477 4.63 7.35 12.22
C GLY A 477 5.66 6.33 12.67
N ARG A 478 5.35 5.29 13.47
CA ARG A 478 6.34 4.25 13.82
C ARG A 478 6.75 3.44 12.58
N THR A 479 8.05 3.23 12.39
CA THR A 479 8.59 2.44 11.26
C THR A 479 8.09 1.00 11.31
N ARG A 480 7.57 0.49 10.17
CA ARG A 480 7.28 -0.93 9.97
C ARG A 480 8.48 -1.61 9.30
N TRP A 481 8.87 -1.16 8.11
CA TRP A 481 10.12 -1.53 7.45
C TRP A 481 11.00 -0.30 7.25
N GLY A 482 12.31 -0.49 7.38
CA GLY A 482 13.32 0.58 7.40
C GLY A 482 14.25 0.55 6.20
N GLY A 483 13.77 0.11 5.04
CA GLY A 483 14.48 0.25 3.77
C GLY A 483 14.72 1.71 3.40
N GLU A 484 15.76 1.95 2.60
CA GLU A 484 16.07 3.27 2.02
C GLU A 484 15.60 3.26 0.56
N GLN A 485 14.62 4.11 0.26
CA GLN A 485 14.07 4.34 -1.08
C GLN A 485 14.17 5.84 -1.33
N LEU A 486 15.10 6.29 -2.17
CA LEU A 486 15.33 7.73 -2.35
C LEU A 486 14.14 8.45 -3.02
N ASP A 487 13.25 7.72 -3.70
CA ASP A 487 11.98 8.26 -4.22
C ASP A 487 10.98 8.57 -3.10
N GLU A 488 10.84 7.71 -2.08
CA GLU A 488 10.05 8.01 -0.86
C GLU A 488 10.53 9.30 -0.16
N ILE A 489 11.81 9.66 -0.29
CA ILE A 489 12.42 10.85 0.33
C ILE A 489 12.34 12.07 -0.59
N ALA A 490 12.35 11.88 -1.91
CA ALA A 490 12.30 12.95 -2.90
C ALA A 490 10.87 13.38 -3.27
N PHE A 491 9.89 12.46 -3.28
CA PHE A 491 8.48 12.80 -3.54
C PHE A 491 7.91 13.85 -2.57
N PRO A 492 8.14 13.82 -1.24
CA PRO A 492 7.72 14.89 -0.33
C PRO A 492 8.22 16.29 -0.72
N LEU A 493 9.42 16.39 -1.31
CA LEU A 493 9.98 17.67 -1.79
C LEU A 493 9.20 18.20 -3.00
N VAL A 494 8.73 17.31 -3.87
CA VAL A 494 7.82 17.64 -4.97
C VAL A 494 6.47 18.10 -4.44
N LEU A 495 5.90 17.39 -3.45
CA LEU A 495 4.63 17.76 -2.82
C LEU A 495 4.71 19.12 -2.11
N ALA A 496 5.81 19.40 -1.41
CA ALA A 496 6.07 20.70 -0.80
C ALA A 496 6.07 21.83 -1.84
N ARG A 497 6.60 21.60 -3.05
CA ARG A 497 6.52 22.61 -4.12
C ARG A 497 5.11 22.75 -4.69
N ARG A 498 4.38 21.66 -4.88
CA ARG A 498 2.97 21.71 -5.31
C ARG A 498 2.10 22.53 -4.36
N VAL A 499 2.27 22.34 -3.06
CA VAL A 499 1.53 23.12 -2.05
C VAL A 499 1.94 24.60 -2.03
N THR A 500 3.24 24.90 -2.12
CA THR A 500 3.74 26.29 -2.01
C THR A 500 3.63 27.11 -3.29
N GLY A 501 3.74 26.45 -4.46
CA GLY A 501 3.67 27.06 -5.79
C GLY A 501 2.29 26.92 -6.40
N GLU A 502 1.93 25.72 -6.86
CA GLU A 502 0.68 25.47 -7.60
C GLU A 502 -0.61 25.67 -6.76
N LEU A 503 -0.57 25.51 -5.43
CA LEU A 503 -1.70 25.78 -4.52
C LEU A 503 -1.61 27.11 -3.73
N ASP A 504 -0.60 27.95 -4.02
CA ASP A 504 -0.39 29.30 -3.46
C ASP A 504 -0.46 29.37 -1.90
N ARG A 505 0.04 28.33 -1.21
CA ARG A 505 0.09 28.29 0.26
C ARG A 505 1.42 28.81 0.78
N ALA A 506 1.37 29.80 1.68
CA ALA A 506 2.56 30.27 2.38
C ALA A 506 3.12 29.17 3.29
N LEU A 507 4.44 28.93 3.26
CA LEU A 507 5.10 27.92 4.08
C LEU A 507 4.92 28.16 5.60
N ASP A 508 4.73 29.41 6.02
CA ASP A 508 4.43 29.79 7.42
C ASP A 508 3.02 29.35 7.89
N ASP A 509 2.11 28.99 6.97
CA ASP A 509 0.75 28.52 7.27
C ASP A 509 0.63 26.97 7.27
N LEU A 510 1.72 26.24 7.01
CA LEU A 510 1.75 24.77 6.90
C LEU A 510 2.27 24.08 8.17
N GLY A 511 1.92 22.80 8.33
CA GLY A 511 2.37 21.93 9.41
C GLY A 511 3.86 21.52 9.40
N PHE A 512 4.65 22.00 8.43
CA PHE A 512 6.08 21.72 8.28
C PHE A 512 6.85 22.97 7.83
N ALA A 513 8.14 23.02 8.12
CA ALA A 513 9.00 24.18 7.90
C ALA A 513 10.08 23.95 6.83
N TYR A 514 10.76 25.03 6.44
CA TYR A 514 11.89 24.96 5.49
C TYR A 514 13.01 24.01 5.94
N SER A 515 13.23 23.87 7.26
CA SER A 515 14.20 22.91 7.82
C SER A 515 13.94 21.47 7.41
N ASP A 516 12.67 21.13 7.20
CA ASP A 516 12.21 19.75 7.06
C ASP A 516 12.31 19.35 5.58
N ILE A 517 11.98 20.28 4.69
CA ILE A 517 12.32 20.24 3.26
C ILE A 517 13.84 20.12 3.08
N ALA A 518 14.61 21.01 3.72
CA ALA A 518 16.07 21.05 3.59
C ALA A 518 16.74 19.76 4.06
N ALA A 519 16.30 19.19 5.19
CA ALA A 519 16.83 17.93 5.70
C ALA A 519 16.69 16.78 4.70
N SER A 520 15.52 16.62 4.06
CA SER A 520 15.31 15.58 3.04
C SER A 520 16.04 15.88 1.72
N ALA A 521 16.10 17.14 1.28
CA ALA A 521 16.88 17.54 0.11
C ALA A 521 18.38 17.25 0.31
N ASP A 522 18.91 17.53 1.50
CA ASP A 522 20.28 17.18 1.88
C ASP A 522 20.49 15.67 2.04
N TYR A 523 19.45 14.90 2.39
CA TYR A 523 19.54 13.43 2.42
C TYR A 523 19.70 12.86 1.01
N VAL A 524 18.89 13.33 0.06
CA VAL A 524 19.02 13.00 -1.37
C VAL A 524 20.39 13.46 -1.90
N LEU A 525 20.83 14.67 -1.56
CA LEU A 525 22.16 15.16 -1.94
C LEU A 525 23.29 14.26 -1.41
N ARG A 526 23.26 13.84 -0.14
CA ARG A 526 24.31 12.99 0.45
C ARG A 526 24.37 11.61 -0.21
N ASN A 527 23.23 10.93 -0.29
CA ASN A 527 23.17 9.50 -0.60
C ASN A 527 22.95 9.18 -2.10
N GLY A 528 22.23 10.05 -2.82
CA GLY A 528 21.95 9.92 -4.25
C GLY A 528 23.19 9.91 -5.16
N PRO A 529 23.09 9.43 -6.41
CA PRO A 529 21.89 9.03 -7.15
C PRO A 529 21.62 7.51 -7.13
N GLY A 530 22.03 6.83 -6.06
CA GLY A 530 21.90 5.38 -5.94
C GLY A 530 21.16 5.01 -4.67
N THR A 531 20.07 4.28 -4.84
CA THR A 531 19.10 3.98 -3.77
C THR A 531 19.33 2.59 -3.19
N GLY A 532 19.00 2.40 -1.91
CA GLY A 532 19.02 1.08 -1.25
C GLY A 532 18.02 0.08 -1.82
N GLN A 533 16.87 0.57 -2.28
CA GLN A 533 15.80 -0.11 -3.01
C GLN A 533 15.16 0.88 -4.01
N GLU A 534 14.68 0.41 -5.16
CA GLU A 534 13.77 1.21 -6.01
C GLU A 534 12.29 0.97 -5.66
N ARG A 535 11.38 1.53 -6.48
CA ARG A 535 9.93 1.60 -6.20
C ARG A 535 9.21 0.28 -5.93
N TRP A 536 9.79 -0.86 -6.31
CA TRP A 536 9.23 -2.20 -6.04
C TRP A 536 9.81 -2.85 -4.78
N GLU A 537 10.67 -2.14 -4.05
CA GLU A 537 11.22 -2.53 -2.74
C GLU A 537 12.20 -3.71 -2.75
N GLU A 538 12.73 -4.09 -3.91
CA GLU A 538 13.52 -5.33 -4.06
C GLU A 538 15.02 -5.10 -4.24
N GLU A 539 15.41 -4.14 -5.10
CA GLU A 539 16.79 -4.06 -5.59
C GLU A 539 17.42 -2.67 -5.45
N GLY A 540 18.63 -2.62 -4.86
CA GLY A 540 19.43 -1.39 -4.80
C GLY A 540 20.28 -1.15 -6.06
N GLY A 541 20.57 0.14 -6.33
CA GLY A 541 21.43 0.58 -7.43
C GLY A 541 20.98 1.90 -8.06
N LEU A 542 21.31 2.10 -9.34
CA LEU A 542 20.92 3.26 -10.14
C LEU A 542 19.67 2.92 -10.96
N SER A 543 18.50 3.28 -10.45
CA SER A 543 17.21 3.13 -11.16
C SER A 543 16.84 4.44 -11.87
N PRO A 544 16.42 4.42 -13.15
CA PRO A 544 15.97 5.64 -13.83
C PRO A 544 14.67 6.21 -13.23
N SER A 545 13.86 5.37 -12.57
CA SER A 545 12.64 5.79 -11.87
C SER A 545 12.96 6.60 -10.61
N THR A 546 13.74 6.02 -9.69
CA THR A 546 14.15 6.73 -8.47
C THR A 546 14.98 7.98 -8.79
N ILE A 547 15.91 7.93 -9.76
CA ILE A 547 16.70 9.10 -10.17
C ILE A 547 15.81 10.22 -10.74
N ALA A 548 14.69 9.90 -11.40
CA ALA A 548 13.72 10.93 -11.84
C ALA A 548 13.08 11.65 -10.64
N ALA A 549 12.67 10.89 -9.61
CA ALA A 549 12.15 11.45 -8.37
C ALA A 549 13.21 12.31 -7.64
N GLU A 550 14.45 11.83 -7.51
CA GLU A 550 15.57 12.59 -6.91
C GLU A 550 15.81 13.93 -7.62
N ILE A 551 15.84 13.93 -8.95
CA ILE A 551 16.02 15.15 -9.75
C ILE A 551 14.85 16.12 -9.54
N ALA A 552 13.61 15.62 -9.61
CA ALA A 552 12.41 16.43 -9.44
C ALA A 552 12.31 17.03 -8.04
N GLY A 553 12.61 16.24 -7.00
CA GLY A 553 12.61 16.67 -5.60
C GLY A 553 13.68 17.72 -5.30
N LEU A 554 14.92 17.52 -5.77
CA LEU A 554 16.00 18.50 -5.58
C LEU A 554 15.73 19.84 -6.30
N VAL A 555 15.16 19.83 -7.52
CA VAL A 555 14.76 21.07 -8.22
C VAL A 555 13.58 21.74 -7.52
N SER A 556 12.61 20.95 -7.04
CA SER A 556 11.44 21.45 -6.29
C SER A 556 11.87 22.14 -4.99
N ALA A 557 12.73 21.49 -4.19
CA ALA A 557 13.31 22.06 -2.97
C ALA A 557 14.14 23.33 -3.26
N ALA A 558 14.91 23.35 -4.35
CA ALA A 558 15.73 24.50 -4.72
C ALA A 558 14.93 25.75 -5.11
N ASP A 559 13.73 25.59 -5.66
CA ASP A 559 12.85 26.73 -5.96
C ASP A 559 12.26 27.34 -4.68
N ILE A 560 11.85 26.47 -3.73
CA ILE A 560 11.44 26.92 -2.39
C ILE A 560 12.61 27.61 -1.67
N ALA A 561 13.83 27.08 -1.78
CA ALA A 561 15.04 27.70 -1.22
C ALA A 561 15.36 29.07 -1.84
N ALA A 562 15.11 29.26 -3.13
CA ALA A 562 15.25 30.57 -3.77
C ALA A 562 14.21 31.58 -3.24
N GLU A 563 12.97 31.13 -2.98
CA GLU A 563 11.89 31.96 -2.45
C GLU A 563 12.05 32.29 -0.95
N THR A 564 12.57 31.36 -0.14
CA THR A 564 12.86 31.60 1.30
C THR A 564 14.16 32.38 1.53
N GLY A 565 14.99 32.57 0.50
CA GLY A 565 16.26 33.30 0.55
C GLY A 565 17.48 32.44 0.86
N SER A 566 17.32 31.12 0.94
CA SER A 566 18.37 30.11 1.12
C SER A 566 19.13 29.80 -0.18
N ALA A 567 19.65 30.84 -0.83
CA ALA A 567 20.26 30.74 -2.16
C ALA A 567 21.56 29.90 -2.24
N ALA A 568 22.15 29.51 -1.11
CA ALA A 568 23.27 28.57 -1.09
C ALA A 568 22.77 27.14 -1.39
N ASP A 569 21.78 26.70 -0.64
CA ASP A 569 21.06 25.43 -0.73
C ASP A 569 20.52 25.23 -2.15
N ALA A 570 19.82 26.24 -2.67
CA ALA A 570 19.29 26.26 -4.04
C ALA A 570 20.38 25.96 -5.09
N LEU A 571 21.56 26.59 -4.99
CA LEU A 571 22.66 26.36 -5.93
C LEU A 571 23.23 24.94 -5.81
N VAL A 572 23.41 24.39 -4.60
CA VAL A 572 24.00 23.04 -4.44
C VAL A 572 23.02 21.90 -4.77
N TRP A 573 21.73 22.06 -4.48
CA TRP A 573 20.70 21.11 -4.87
C TRP A 573 20.49 21.13 -6.39
N LEU A 574 20.44 22.31 -7.04
CA LEU A 574 20.41 22.39 -8.50
C LEU A 574 21.65 21.79 -9.15
N ALA A 575 22.85 22.08 -8.65
CA ALA A 575 24.09 21.46 -9.13
C ALA A 575 24.06 19.92 -9.04
N THR A 576 23.38 19.38 -8.02
CA THR A 576 23.24 17.94 -7.80
C THR A 576 22.21 17.33 -8.75
N ALA A 577 21.02 17.94 -8.87
CA ALA A 577 19.97 17.52 -9.81
C ALA A 577 20.44 17.56 -11.27
N ASP A 578 21.14 18.63 -11.67
CA ASP A 578 21.74 18.78 -13.00
C ASP A 578 22.77 17.66 -13.29
N ARG A 579 23.63 17.34 -12.32
CA ARG A 579 24.59 16.24 -12.41
C ARG A 579 23.91 14.88 -12.50
N PHE A 580 22.77 14.69 -11.83
CA PHE A 580 21.99 13.45 -11.90
C PHE A 580 21.29 13.33 -13.27
N ARG A 581 20.71 14.42 -13.79
CA ARG A 581 20.11 14.48 -15.14
C ARG A 581 21.12 14.19 -16.24
N GLU A 582 22.31 14.79 -16.17
CA GLU A 582 23.41 14.45 -17.09
C GLU A 582 23.95 13.04 -16.89
N GLY A 583 23.70 12.42 -15.74
CA GLY A 583 24.17 11.10 -15.37
C GLY A 583 23.25 9.96 -15.79
N VAL A 584 21.93 10.13 -15.71
CA VAL A 584 20.97 9.02 -15.83
C VAL A 584 21.10 8.24 -17.14
N GLN A 585 21.25 8.91 -18.28
CA GLN A 585 21.52 8.24 -19.57
C GLN A 585 22.89 7.54 -19.61
N LYS A 586 23.90 8.03 -18.88
CA LYS A 586 25.23 7.41 -18.80
C LYS A 586 25.30 6.22 -17.83
N TRP A 587 24.27 6.02 -17.02
CA TRP A 587 24.25 5.04 -15.93
C TRP A 587 23.18 3.97 -16.10
N CYS A 588 22.02 4.31 -16.67
CA CYS A 588 20.85 3.43 -16.75
C CYS A 588 20.50 2.99 -18.18
N VAL A 589 21.26 3.41 -19.20
CA VAL A 589 21.03 3.05 -20.62
C VAL A 589 22.21 2.23 -21.14
N THR A 590 21.95 0.98 -21.55
CA THR A 590 22.97 0.16 -22.21
C THR A 590 23.21 0.61 -23.65
N GLN A 591 24.47 0.64 -24.08
CA GLN A 591 24.91 0.92 -25.45
C GLN A 591 25.28 -0.36 -26.21
N ASP A 592 25.60 -1.46 -25.51
CA ASP A 592 25.92 -2.76 -26.11
C ASP A 592 24.68 -3.68 -26.25
N GLY A 593 23.65 -3.51 -25.41
CA GLY A 593 22.40 -4.29 -25.46
C GLY A 593 22.60 -5.79 -25.18
N THR A 594 21.72 -6.63 -25.73
CA THR A 594 21.79 -8.10 -25.59
C THR A 594 21.31 -8.83 -26.86
N ASP A 595 21.46 -10.15 -26.91
CA ASP A 595 20.85 -11.01 -27.96
C ASP A 595 19.29 -10.98 -27.97
N ARG A 596 18.64 -10.24 -27.06
CA ARG A 596 17.17 -10.05 -27.00
C ARG A 596 16.72 -8.66 -27.41
N HIS A 597 17.46 -7.62 -27.04
CA HIS A 597 17.03 -6.23 -27.18
C HIS A 597 18.15 -5.40 -27.82
N GLU A 598 17.85 -4.73 -28.93
CA GLU A 598 18.83 -3.89 -29.63
C GLU A 598 19.05 -2.57 -28.87
N PRO A 599 20.30 -2.10 -28.68
CA PRO A 599 20.60 -0.85 -27.96
C PRO A 599 20.34 0.41 -28.82
N PRO A 600 20.18 1.60 -28.21
CA PRO A 600 20.26 1.88 -26.77
C PRO A 600 18.88 1.89 -26.09
N TYR A 601 18.79 1.39 -24.86
CA TYR A 601 17.55 1.40 -24.06
C TYR A 601 17.82 1.43 -22.54
N TYR A 602 16.83 1.94 -21.79
CA TYR A 602 16.79 1.91 -20.33
C TYR A 602 16.44 0.51 -19.79
N PHE A 603 17.08 0.09 -18.70
CA PHE A 603 16.74 -1.11 -17.94
C PHE A 603 16.56 -0.82 -16.44
N ARG A 604 15.97 -1.74 -15.68
CA ARG A 604 15.38 -1.51 -14.34
C ARG A 604 16.33 -0.88 -13.32
N VAL A 605 17.48 -1.51 -13.05
CA VAL A 605 18.49 -1.03 -12.09
C VAL A 605 19.90 -1.44 -12.54
N ASN A 606 20.79 -0.48 -12.73
CA ASN A 606 22.22 -0.78 -12.83
C ASN A 606 22.82 -0.99 -11.43
N GLY A 607 23.44 -2.15 -11.19
CA GLY A 607 24.11 -2.46 -9.92
C GLY A 607 25.41 -1.66 -9.65
N ASN A 608 25.90 -0.93 -10.65
CA ASN A 608 27.12 -0.12 -10.60
C ASN A 608 27.01 1.16 -11.47
N ARG A 609 28.08 1.60 -12.15
CA ARG A 609 28.11 2.81 -13.01
C ARG A 609 28.52 2.52 -14.46
N ASN A 610 28.40 1.27 -14.90
CA ASN A 610 28.75 0.81 -16.23
C ASN A 610 27.60 -0.04 -16.81
N PRO A 611 26.67 0.54 -17.59
CA PRO A 611 25.45 -0.14 -18.04
C PRO A 611 25.66 -1.28 -19.06
N ASP A 612 26.91 -1.58 -19.42
CA ASP A 612 27.28 -2.53 -20.47
C ASP A 612 28.07 -3.75 -19.96
N ASP A 613 28.30 -3.93 -18.64
CA ASP A 613 29.05 -5.10 -18.14
C ASP A 613 28.27 -6.41 -18.07
N GLY A 614 26.94 -6.37 -18.16
CA GLY A 614 26.09 -7.56 -18.11
C GLY A 614 26.10 -8.28 -16.76
N THR A 615 26.17 -7.53 -15.66
CA THR A 615 26.10 -8.10 -14.30
C THR A 615 24.83 -8.93 -14.11
N GLU A 616 25.00 -10.20 -13.70
CA GLU A 616 23.91 -11.12 -13.38
C GLU A 616 23.26 -10.74 -12.04
N ARG A 617 21.98 -10.32 -12.08
CA ARG A 617 21.11 -10.07 -10.92
C ARG A 617 20.22 -11.28 -10.66
N SER A 618 19.99 -11.60 -9.39
CA SER A 618 18.99 -12.63 -8.98
C SER A 618 17.80 -11.93 -8.37
N LEU A 619 16.68 -11.96 -9.09
CA LEU A 619 15.48 -11.21 -8.75
C LEU A 619 14.81 -11.77 -7.48
N ALA A 620 14.01 -10.94 -6.81
CA ALA A 620 13.31 -11.31 -5.58
C ALA A 620 12.14 -12.27 -5.85
N ASN A 621 11.43 -12.67 -4.79
CA ASN A 621 10.11 -13.33 -4.90
C ASN A 621 10.09 -14.62 -5.74
N GLY A 622 11.15 -15.44 -5.65
CA GLY A 622 11.31 -16.67 -6.46
C GLY A 622 11.83 -16.42 -7.87
N GLY A 623 12.04 -15.16 -8.24
CA GLY A 623 12.56 -14.71 -9.52
C GLY A 623 13.91 -15.33 -9.90
N ARG A 624 14.17 -15.37 -11.20
CA ARG A 624 15.34 -16.03 -11.78
C ARG A 624 16.54 -15.09 -11.85
N THR A 625 17.73 -15.65 -12.10
CA THR A 625 18.92 -14.86 -12.42
C THR A 625 18.91 -14.43 -13.89
N PHE A 626 19.25 -13.17 -14.16
CA PHE A 626 19.40 -12.57 -15.48
C PHE A 626 20.55 -11.55 -15.48
N ASP A 627 21.29 -11.43 -16.59
CA ASP A 627 22.03 -10.21 -16.97
C ASP A 627 21.09 -8.99 -16.88
N GLU A 628 21.47 -7.98 -16.10
CA GLU A 628 20.62 -6.84 -15.72
C GLU A 628 20.03 -6.08 -16.92
N ARG A 629 20.69 -6.11 -18.08
CA ARG A 629 20.21 -5.48 -19.33
C ARG A 629 19.03 -6.22 -19.97
N ASN A 630 18.63 -7.37 -19.45
CA ASN A 630 17.40 -8.07 -19.83
C ASN A 630 16.26 -7.87 -18.81
N VAL A 631 16.51 -7.15 -17.70
CA VAL A 631 15.50 -6.78 -16.70
C VAL A 631 14.90 -5.43 -17.12
N ILE A 632 13.93 -5.50 -18.04
CA ILE A 632 13.23 -4.33 -18.58
C ILE A 632 12.13 -3.92 -17.59
N ASP A 633 11.95 -2.62 -17.34
CA ASP A 633 10.90 -2.02 -16.49
C ASP A 633 10.49 -0.69 -17.12
N ALA A 634 9.21 -0.33 -17.04
CA ALA A 634 8.68 0.93 -17.60
C ALA A 634 9.06 2.19 -16.79
N GLY A 635 9.68 2.06 -15.61
CA GLY A 635 9.91 3.14 -14.66
C GLY A 635 10.80 4.30 -15.15
N PHE A 636 11.50 4.16 -16.28
CA PHE A 636 12.13 5.31 -16.94
C PHE A 636 11.12 6.35 -17.45
N LEU A 637 9.84 5.98 -17.60
CA LEU A 637 8.76 6.92 -17.93
C LEU A 637 8.58 8.03 -16.88
N GLU A 638 9.00 7.81 -15.62
CA GLU A 638 9.06 8.86 -14.60
C GLU A 638 9.95 10.05 -15.02
N LEU A 639 10.97 9.82 -15.87
CA LEU A 639 11.79 10.91 -16.41
C LEU A 639 10.96 11.85 -17.29
N VAL A 640 9.94 11.36 -17.99
CA VAL A 640 9.00 12.19 -18.75
C VAL A 640 7.92 12.74 -17.82
N ARG A 641 7.29 11.89 -17.02
CA ARG A 641 6.17 12.24 -16.14
C ARG A 641 6.52 13.33 -15.11
N LEU A 642 7.78 13.38 -14.65
CA LEU A 642 8.31 14.40 -13.76
C LEU A 642 9.02 15.56 -14.48
N GLY A 643 9.00 15.62 -15.82
CA GLY A 643 9.53 16.73 -16.60
C GLY A 643 11.06 16.79 -16.75
N VAL A 644 11.77 15.69 -16.44
CA VAL A 644 13.24 15.60 -16.53
C VAL A 644 13.72 15.43 -17.97
N LEU A 645 12.99 14.68 -18.79
CA LEU A 645 13.23 14.49 -20.23
C LEU A 645 11.92 14.78 -20.99
N PRO A 646 12.00 15.20 -22.27
CA PRO A 646 10.82 15.29 -23.12
C PRO A 646 10.36 13.89 -23.58
N ALA A 647 9.10 13.77 -23.98
CA ALA A 647 8.54 12.50 -24.43
C ALA A 647 9.12 11.99 -25.77
N ASP A 648 9.68 12.91 -26.59
CA ASP A 648 10.34 12.66 -27.87
C ASP A 648 11.88 12.49 -27.76
N ASP A 649 12.41 12.21 -26.56
CA ASP A 649 13.78 11.71 -26.42
C ASP A 649 13.88 10.32 -27.07
N ALA A 650 14.73 10.20 -28.09
CA ALA A 650 14.82 8.99 -28.91
C ALA A 650 15.29 7.73 -28.14
N ILE A 651 15.88 7.87 -26.94
CA ILE A 651 16.18 6.72 -26.07
C ILE A 651 14.93 6.33 -25.28
N VAL A 652 14.10 7.30 -24.86
CA VAL A 652 12.78 7.03 -24.25
C VAL A 652 11.87 6.33 -25.26
N GLU A 653 11.70 6.86 -26.48
CA GLU A 653 10.90 6.24 -27.55
C GLU A 653 11.32 4.79 -27.82
N HIS A 654 12.64 4.54 -27.90
CA HIS A 654 13.17 3.20 -28.15
C HIS A 654 13.00 2.26 -26.95
N SER A 655 13.12 2.78 -25.72
CA SER A 655 12.90 2.01 -24.50
C SER A 655 11.42 1.64 -24.32
N VAL A 656 10.49 2.47 -24.79
CA VAL A 656 9.06 2.16 -24.86
C VAL A 656 8.81 0.98 -25.80
N ALA A 657 9.45 0.94 -26.97
CA ALA A 657 9.36 -0.21 -27.88
C ALA A 657 9.96 -1.50 -27.26
N VAL A 658 11.01 -1.40 -26.45
CA VAL A 658 11.58 -2.55 -25.71
C VAL A 658 10.65 -3.02 -24.57
N VAL A 659 9.95 -2.11 -23.89
CA VAL A 659 8.87 -2.44 -22.93
C VAL A 659 7.71 -3.15 -23.62
N ASP A 660 7.29 -2.66 -24.77
CA ASP A 660 6.17 -3.22 -25.56
C ASP A 660 6.46 -4.64 -26.11
N ASP A 661 7.74 -5.01 -26.32
CA ASP A 661 8.16 -6.37 -26.67
C ASP A 661 8.37 -7.28 -25.45
N ALA A 662 8.91 -6.73 -24.34
CA ALA A 662 9.37 -7.53 -23.20
C ALA A 662 8.31 -7.84 -22.13
N ILE A 663 7.42 -6.89 -21.82
CA ILE A 663 6.57 -6.94 -20.60
C ILE A 663 5.11 -6.52 -20.81
N ARG A 664 4.66 -6.27 -22.04
CA ARG A 664 3.27 -5.95 -22.40
C ARG A 664 2.45 -7.19 -22.74
N ILE A 665 1.19 -7.23 -22.32
CA ILE A 665 0.19 -8.25 -22.69
C ILE A 665 -1.11 -7.56 -23.11
N GLU A 666 -1.63 -7.93 -24.28
CA GLU A 666 -2.94 -7.48 -24.77
C GLU A 666 -4.07 -8.29 -24.11
N THR A 667 -4.79 -7.66 -23.17
CA THR A 667 -5.95 -8.25 -22.47
C THR A 667 -7.25 -8.02 -23.26
N PRO A 668 -8.39 -8.62 -22.85
CA PRO A 668 -9.71 -8.31 -23.44
C PRO A 668 -10.14 -6.84 -23.34
N HIS A 669 -9.50 -6.06 -22.45
CA HIS A 669 -9.79 -4.65 -22.19
C HIS A 669 -8.79 -3.69 -22.87
N GLY A 670 -7.66 -4.21 -23.38
CA GLY A 670 -6.52 -3.44 -23.89
C GLY A 670 -5.19 -3.84 -23.22
N PRO A 671 -4.10 -3.09 -23.42
CA PRO A 671 -2.79 -3.46 -22.90
C PRO A 671 -2.68 -3.34 -21.38
N GLY A 672 -2.13 -4.39 -20.76
CA GLY A 672 -1.59 -4.37 -19.40
C GLY A 672 -0.09 -4.68 -19.43
N PHE A 673 0.63 -4.32 -18.36
CA PHE A 673 2.08 -4.49 -18.28
C PHE A 673 2.47 -5.19 -16.97
N TYR A 674 3.43 -6.12 -17.03
CA TYR A 674 4.14 -6.56 -15.82
C TYR A 674 5.04 -5.42 -15.32
N ARG A 675 5.46 -5.44 -14.04
CA ARG A 675 6.44 -4.46 -13.52
C ARG A 675 7.76 -4.54 -14.28
N TYR A 676 8.34 -5.75 -14.32
CA TYR A 676 9.63 -5.99 -14.97
C TYR A 676 9.81 -7.43 -15.47
N THR A 677 10.80 -7.64 -16.35
CA THR A 677 11.10 -8.98 -16.90
C THR A 677 11.49 -9.99 -15.81
N GLY A 678 10.68 -11.04 -15.63
CA GLY A 678 11.00 -12.14 -14.70
C GLY A 678 10.54 -11.91 -13.25
N ASP A 679 9.64 -10.96 -13.05
CA ASP A 679 8.90 -10.70 -11.80
C ASP A 679 8.20 -11.94 -11.23
N GLY A 680 8.41 -12.20 -9.93
CA GLY A 680 7.85 -13.33 -9.19
C GLY A 680 6.75 -12.97 -8.18
N TYR A 681 6.48 -11.70 -7.89
CA TYR A 681 5.52 -11.29 -6.86
C TYR A 681 4.08 -11.32 -7.41
N GLY A 682 3.51 -12.51 -7.44
CA GLY A 682 2.14 -12.81 -7.87
C GLY A 682 1.87 -14.31 -7.77
N GLU A 683 0.67 -14.74 -8.19
CA GLU A 683 0.23 -16.14 -8.04
C GLU A 683 1.17 -17.16 -8.70
N GLY A 684 1.09 -18.43 -8.26
CA GLY A 684 1.72 -19.56 -8.93
C GLY A 684 1.12 -19.87 -10.31
N ASP A 685 1.81 -20.69 -11.11
CA ASP A 685 1.37 -21.05 -12.47
C ASP A 685 -0.02 -21.72 -12.54
N ASN A 686 -0.48 -22.36 -11.45
CA ASN A 686 -1.83 -22.93 -11.33
C ASN A 686 -2.85 -21.97 -10.68
N GLY A 687 -2.53 -20.68 -10.55
CA GLY A 687 -3.38 -19.66 -9.94
C GLY A 687 -3.33 -19.60 -8.41
N ALA A 688 -2.47 -20.39 -7.75
CA ALA A 688 -2.38 -20.41 -6.29
C ALA A 688 -1.86 -19.08 -5.69
N PRO A 689 -2.38 -18.65 -4.53
CA PRO A 689 -1.98 -17.39 -3.89
C PRO A 689 -0.48 -17.31 -3.57
N PHE A 690 0.09 -16.12 -3.71
CA PHE A 690 1.46 -15.84 -3.25
C PHE A 690 1.50 -15.81 -1.70
N PRO A 691 2.59 -16.26 -1.04
CA PRO A 691 3.82 -16.85 -1.57
C PRO A 691 3.82 -18.39 -1.50
N VAL A 692 2.74 -19.08 -1.92
CA VAL A 692 2.66 -20.54 -1.83
C VAL A 692 3.47 -21.23 -2.94
N GLY A 693 4.75 -21.46 -2.65
CA GLY A 693 5.66 -22.26 -3.48
C GLY A 693 6.98 -21.55 -3.76
N THR A 694 7.67 -21.98 -4.81
CA THR A 694 8.85 -21.30 -5.38
C THR A 694 8.61 -20.77 -6.79
N ASP A 695 7.59 -21.30 -7.47
CA ASP A 695 7.36 -21.13 -8.90
C ASP A 695 6.18 -20.16 -9.08
N THR A 696 6.45 -18.90 -8.74
CA THR A 696 5.49 -17.78 -8.69
C THR A 696 5.79 -16.77 -9.80
N THR A 697 4.82 -15.93 -10.17
CA THR A 697 4.95 -14.99 -11.29
C THR A 697 4.08 -13.76 -11.05
N GLY A 698 4.68 -12.58 -11.12
CA GLY A 698 3.96 -11.31 -11.10
C GLY A 698 2.98 -11.20 -12.27
N ARG A 699 1.90 -10.44 -12.10
CA ARG A 699 0.81 -10.29 -13.08
C ARG A 699 0.80 -8.87 -13.65
N LEU A 700 -0.26 -8.48 -14.35
CA LEU A 700 -0.32 -7.18 -15.04
C LEU A 700 -0.83 -6.10 -14.08
N TRP A 701 -0.15 -4.98 -13.96
CA TRP A 701 -0.48 -3.91 -13.00
C TRP A 701 -1.29 -2.81 -13.69
N PRO A 702 -2.57 -2.55 -13.33
CA PRO A 702 -3.38 -1.49 -13.93
C PRO A 702 -2.70 -0.12 -13.87
N LEU A 703 -2.03 0.22 -12.76
CA LEU A 703 -1.36 1.52 -12.63
C LEU A 703 -0.30 1.77 -13.72
N LEU A 704 0.34 0.72 -14.26
CA LEU A 704 1.32 0.87 -15.35
C LEU A 704 0.65 1.19 -16.70
N THR A 705 -0.60 0.78 -16.90
CA THR A 705 -1.44 1.25 -18.02
C THR A 705 -1.75 2.75 -17.86
N GLY A 706 -1.87 3.24 -16.61
CA GLY A 706 -1.99 4.67 -16.30
C GLY A 706 -0.69 5.47 -16.49
N GLU A 707 0.45 4.94 -16.04
CA GLU A 707 1.78 5.55 -16.30
C GLU A 707 2.05 5.63 -17.81
N ARG A 708 1.69 4.58 -18.57
CA ARG A 708 1.75 4.60 -20.04
C ARG A 708 0.80 5.66 -20.64
N ALA A 709 -0.41 5.82 -20.10
CA ALA A 709 -1.34 6.85 -20.57
C ALA A 709 -0.85 8.29 -20.30
N GLU A 710 -0.16 8.55 -19.19
CA GLU A 710 0.50 9.84 -18.96
C GLU A 710 1.70 10.06 -19.89
N TYR A 711 2.48 9.02 -20.23
CA TYR A 711 3.51 9.12 -21.27
C TYR A 711 2.92 9.42 -22.66
N GLU A 712 1.92 8.66 -23.10
CA GLU A 712 1.29 8.81 -24.42
C GLU A 712 0.56 10.16 -24.55
N LEU A 713 0.11 10.74 -23.42
CA LEU A 713 -0.40 12.11 -23.35
C LEU A 713 0.72 13.14 -23.56
N ALA A 714 1.86 12.99 -22.88
CA ALA A 714 3.03 13.85 -23.06
C ALA A 714 3.67 13.72 -24.46
N ALA A 715 3.56 12.55 -25.09
CA ALA A 715 3.96 12.29 -26.48
C ALA A 715 2.99 12.87 -27.52
N GLY A 716 1.76 13.22 -27.13
CA GLY A 716 0.73 13.74 -28.01
C GLY A 716 0.04 12.69 -28.89
N THR A 717 -0.01 11.43 -28.44
CA THR A 717 -0.58 10.30 -29.19
C THR A 717 -2.11 10.43 -29.32
N ASP A 718 -2.57 10.83 -30.51
CA ASP A 718 -3.97 11.12 -30.80
C ASP A 718 -4.81 9.89 -31.23
N SER A 719 -4.15 8.78 -31.59
CA SER A 719 -4.77 7.67 -32.32
C SER A 719 -4.12 6.32 -32.02
N GLY A 720 -4.79 5.23 -32.42
CA GLY A 720 -4.34 3.86 -32.15
C GLY A 720 -4.87 3.29 -30.82
N PRO A 721 -4.34 2.12 -30.38
CA PRO A 721 -4.70 1.51 -29.11
C PRO A 721 -4.14 2.29 -27.91
N ASP A 722 -3.00 2.96 -28.07
CA ASP A 722 -2.22 3.49 -26.94
C ASP A 722 -2.51 4.97 -26.65
N ARG A 723 -3.39 5.61 -27.44
CA ARG A 723 -3.87 6.98 -27.14
C ARG A 723 -4.47 7.02 -25.72
N PRO A 724 -4.25 8.09 -24.93
CA PRO A 724 -4.63 8.13 -23.51
C PRO A 724 -6.09 7.78 -23.20
N ALA A 725 -7.04 8.25 -24.01
CA ALA A 725 -8.47 7.97 -23.81
C ALA A 725 -8.88 6.51 -24.15
N THR A 726 -8.07 5.74 -24.89
CA THR A 726 -8.25 4.28 -24.95
C THR A 726 -7.71 3.66 -23.67
N LEU A 727 -6.52 4.04 -23.21
CA LEU A 727 -5.91 3.48 -22.01
C LEU A 727 -6.72 3.78 -20.72
N LEU A 728 -7.39 4.94 -20.65
CA LEU A 728 -8.40 5.24 -19.62
C LEU A 728 -9.58 4.25 -19.66
N SER A 729 -10.01 3.83 -20.85
CA SER A 729 -11.04 2.81 -21.03
C SER A 729 -10.53 1.41 -20.65
N THR A 730 -9.24 1.12 -20.90
CA THR A 730 -8.57 -0.11 -20.46
C THR A 730 -8.51 -0.20 -18.93
N LEU A 731 -8.10 0.88 -18.26
CA LEU A 731 -8.14 1.00 -16.79
C LEU A 731 -9.56 0.72 -16.26
N ALA A 732 -10.58 1.35 -16.85
CA ALA A 732 -11.97 1.11 -16.46
C ALA A 732 -12.43 -0.34 -16.68
N GLY A 733 -11.88 -1.03 -17.68
CA GLY A 733 -12.10 -2.45 -17.92
C GLY A 733 -11.49 -3.39 -16.87
N PHE A 734 -10.45 -2.94 -16.16
CA PHE A 734 -9.80 -3.70 -15.08
C PHE A 734 -10.52 -3.57 -13.72
N ALA A 735 -11.55 -2.72 -13.61
CA ALA A 735 -12.35 -2.59 -12.40
C ALA A 735 -13.36 -3.74 -12.24
N ASN A 736 -13.56 -4.24 -11.03
CA ASN A 736 -14.55 -5.29 -10.74
C ASN A 736 -15.99 -4.74 -10.61
N GLU A 737 -16.98 -5.58 -10.28
CA GLU A 737 -18.39 -5.15 -10.19
C GLU A 737 -18.64 -4.07 -9.12
N GLY A 738 -17.76 -3.98 -8.12
CA GLY A 738 -17.75 -2.91 -7.12
C GLY A 738 -17.05 -1.62 -7.58
N ARG A 739 -16.58 -1.55 -8.83
CA ARG A 739 -15.73 -0.47 -9.37
C ARG A 739 -14.39 -0.31 -8.62
N MET A 740 -13.89 -1.36 -7.98
CA MET A 740 -12.58 -1.35 -7.33
C MET A 740 -11.50 -1.67 -8.38
N LEU A 741 -10.44 -0.85 -8.43
CA LEU A 741 -9.26 -1.09 -9.28
C LEU A 741 -8.18 -1.85 -8.50
N PRO A 742 -7.69 -3.00 -9.00
CA PRO A 742 -6.73 -3.83 -8.28
C PRO A 742 -5.28 -3.35 -8.46
N GLU A 743 -4.39 -3.93 -7.66
CA GLU A 743 -2.93 -3.93 -7.81
C GLU A 743 -2.51 -4.71 -9.05
N GLN A 744 -3.07 -5.92 -9.23
CA GLN A 744 -2.78 -6.77 -10.38
C GLN A 744 -4.04 -7.40 -10.99
N VAL A 745 -4.03 -7.60 -12.31
CA VAL A 745 -5.01 -8.38 -13.07
C VAL A 745 -4.36 -9.60 -13.73
N TRP A 746 -5.15 -10.66 -13.89
CA TRP A 746 -4.71 -11.94 -14.43
C TRP A 746 -4.26 -11.84 -15.90
N ASP A 747 -3.19 -12.55 -16.23
CA ASP A 747 -2.36 -12.37 -17.43
C ASP A 747 -2.60 -13.42 -18.54
N ARG A 748 -3.45 -14.42 -18.30
CA ARG A 748 -3.60 -15.62 -19.17
C ARG A 748 -5.06 -15.94 -19.46
N ASN A 749 -5.33 -16.49 -20.63
CA ASN A 749 -6.68 -16.93 -21.05
C ASN A 749 -6.95 -18.41 -20.68
N GLU A 750 -5.91 -19.17 -20.36
CA GLU A 750 -5.98 -20.55 -19.90
C GLU A 750 -6.60 -20.61 -18.49
N PRO A 751 -7.66 -21.41 -18.26
CA PRO A 751 -8.24 -21.55 -16.93
C PRO A 751 -7.29 -22.30 -16.00
N THR A 752 -7.24 -21.86 -14.74
CA THR A 752 -6.42 -22.43 -13.67
C THR A 752 -7.28 -23.06 -12.57
N ASP A 753 -6.66 -23.76 -11.61
CA ASP A 753 -7.38 -24.40 -10.50
C ASP A 753 -8.23 -23.40 -9.69
N TYR A 754 -7.84 -22.12 -9.68
CA TYR A 754 -8.42 -21.02 -8.90
C TYR A 754 -9.39 -20.12 -9.71
N GLY A 755 -9.64 -20.42 -10.99
CA GLY A 755 -10.71 -19.78 -11.76
C GLY A 755 -10.49 -18.32 -12.18
N TRP A 756 -9.27 -17.79 -12.09
CA TRP A 756 -8.94 -16.41 -12.50
C TRP A 756 -9.34 -16.14 -13.97
N SER A 757 -9.92 -14.97 -14.22
CA SER A 757 -10.38 -14.56 -15.56
C SER A 757 -9.43 -13.53 -16.17
N PHE A 758 -9.08 -13.69 -17.45
CA PHE A 758 -8.10 -12.85 -18.14
C PHE A 758 -8.50 -11.37 -18.13
N GLY A 759 -7.66 -10.50 -17.53
CA GLY A 759 -7.94 -9.08 -17.34
C GLY A 759 -8.76 -8.71 -16.08
N ALA A 760 -9.21 -9.68 -15.28
CA ALA A 760 -9.84 -9.43 -13.98
C ALA A 760 -8.80 -9.44 -12.83
N GLY A 761 -9.12 -8.78 -11.72
CA GLY A 761 -8.25 -8.69 -10.54
C GLY A 761 -7.85 -10.05 -9.94
N THR A 762 -6.66 -10.11 -9.32
CA THR A 762 -6.12 -11.32 -8.68
C THR A 762 -6.29 -11.32 -7.15
N GLY A 763 -5.59 -12.19 -6.42
CA GLY A 763 -5.60 -12.22 -4.94
C GLY A 763 -4.76 -11.10 -4.30
N SER A 764 -4.06 -10.32 -5.13
CA SER A 764 -3.30 -9.11 -4.81
C SER A 764 -4.16 -7.98 -4.23
N ALA A 765 -3.58 -6.82 -3.89
CA ALA A 765 -4.32 -5.77 -3.21
C ALA A 765 -5.47 -5.20 -4.04
N THR A 766 -6.68 -5.12 -3.48
CA THR A 766 -7.83 -4.47 -4.13
C THR A 766 -8.71 -3.80 -3.06
N PRO A 767 -9.20 -2.56 -3.27
CA PRO A 767 -8.69 -1.59 -4.23
C PRO A 767 -7.24 -1.20 -3.90
N LEU A 768 -6.43 -0.85 -4.90
CA LEU A 768 -5.14 -0.19 -4.69
C LEU A 768 -5.29 1.32 -4.84
N SER A 769 -4.88 2.10 -3.84
CA SER A 769 -4.99 3.57 -3.85
C SER A 769 -4.25 4.17 -5.05
N TRP A 770 -3.05 3.67 -5.38
CA TRP A 770 -2.28 4.07 -6.57
C TRP A 770 -3.02 3.79 -7.89
N SER A 771 -3.65 2.62 -8.08
CA SER A 771 -4.43 2.33 -9.29
C SER A 771 -5.62 3.29 -9.47
N HIS A 772 -6.32 3.65 -8.38
CA HIS A 772 -7.37 4.67 -8.42
C HIS A 772 -6.83 6.08 -8.68
N ALA A 773 -5.70 6.45 -8.08
CA ALA A 773 -5.05 7.73 -8.33
C ALA A 773 -4.60 7.89 -9.80
N ALA A 774 -4.08 6.82 -10.41
CA ALA A 774 -3.71 6.79 -11.83
C ALA A 774 -4.93 7.01 -12.73
N PHE A 775 -6.07 6.39 -12.45
CA PHE A 775 -7.31 6.61 -13.21
C PHE A 775 -7.78 8.09 -13.13
N VAL A 776 -7.80 8.67 -11.93
CA VAL A 776 -8.16 10.08 -11.70
C VAL A 776 -7.21 11.03 -12.44
N ARG A 777 -5.90 10.77 -12.41
CA ARG A 777 -4.89 11.62 -13.07
C ARG A 777 -4.95 11.54 -14.58
N VAL A 778 -5.13 10.35 -15.16
CA VAL A 778 -5.27 10.19 -16.62
C VAL A 778 -6.55 10.90 -17.10
N ALA A 779 -7.66 10.78 -16.38
CA ALA A 779 -8.91 11.45 -16.72
C ALA A 779 -8.75 12.99 -16.77
N ASN A 780 -8.14 13.59 -15.74
CA ASN A 780 -7.91 15.04 -15.70
C ASN A 780 -6.80 15.50 -16.67
N GLY A 781 -5.78 14.67 -16.90
CA GLY A 781 -4.71 14.97 -17.85
C GLY A 781 -5.20 15.08 -19.30
N ILE A 782 -6.17 14.25 -19.70
CA ILE A 782 -6.75 14.32 -21.05
C ILE A 782 -7.50 15.65 -21.27
N ASP A 783 -8.21 16.14 -20.26
CA ASP A 783 -8.87 17.47 -20.27
C ASP A 783 -7.85 18.62 -20.29
N ALA A 784 -6.78 18.53 -19.49
CA ALA A 784 -5.72 19.52 -19.44
C ALA A 784 -4.85 19.55 -20.72
N GLY A 785 -4.76 18.42 -21.41
CA GLY A 785 -3.86 18.21 -22.55
C GLY A 785 -2.40 17.92 -22.17
N GLU A 786 -2.07 17.81 -20.87
CA GLU A 786 -0.77 17.42 -20.34
C GLU A 786 -0.91 16.66 -19.00
N PRO A 787 0.08 15.84 -18.57
CA PRO A 787 0.02 15.16 -17.28
C PRO A 787 0.04 16.14 -16.11
N ILE A 788 -1.10 16.28 -15.43
CA ILE A 788 -1.32 17.26 -14.34
C ILE A 788 -0.39 17.10 -13.12
N GLY A 789 0.24 15.93 -12.94
CA GLY A 789 1.19 15.64 -11.87
C GLY A 789 2.64 16.01 -12.17
N THR A 790 2.94 16.56 -13.36
CA THR A 790 4.28 17.04 -13.72
C THR A 790 4.60 18.33 -12.96
N PRO A 791 5.70 18.39 -12.18
CA PRO A 791 6.05 19.59 -11.42
C PRO A 791 6.48 20.73 -12.36
N SER A 792 5.80 21.86 -12.28
CA SER A 792 5.94 22.97 -13.24
C SER A 792 7.38 23.47 -13.35
N VAL A 793 8.05 23.73 -12.22
CA VAL A 793 9.46 24.17 -12.19
C VAL A 793 10.44 23.18 -12.84
N VAL A 794 10.18 21.87 -12.74
CA VAL A 794 11.08 20.84 -13.30
C VAL A 794 10.95 20.82 -14.82
N ARG A 795 9.70 20.77 -15.33
CA ARG A 795 9.38 20.89 -16.76
C ARG A 795 9.97 22.17 -17.35
N ASP A 796 9.76 23.31 -16.69
CA ASP A 796 10.17 24.62 -17.19
C ASP A 796 11.70 24.79 -17.15
N ARG A 797 12.41 24.19 -16.18
CA ARG A 797 13.89 24.12 -16.15
C ARG A 797 14.46 23.29 -17.30
N TYR A 798 13.79 22.20 -17.67
CA TYR A 798 14.41 21.10 -18.42
C TYR A 798 13.88 20.85 -19.84
N GLY A 799 12.67 21.31 -20.17
CA GLY A 799 12.07 21.18 -21.51
C GLY A 799 12.80 21.98 -22.60
N GLY A 800 13.61 22.98 -22.22
CA GLY A 800 14.49 23.72 -23.13
C GLY A 800 15.91 23.13 -23.29
N GLY A 801 16.20 21.98 -22.68
CA GLY A 801 17.56 21.48 -22.46
C GLY A 801 18.07 21.82 -21.06
N LEU A 802 19.35 22.12 -20.88
CA LEU A 802 19.90 22.62 -19.61
C LEU A 802 20.07 24.16 -19.68
N PRO A 803 19.76 24.91 -18.61
CA PRO A 803 20.04 26.34 -18.55
C PRO A 803 21.53 26.64 -18.80
N PRO A 804 21.88 27.69 -19.56
CA PRO A 804 23.28 28.02 -19.86
C PRO A 804 24.11 28.25 -18.59
N ARG A 805 25.10 27.37 -18.36
CA ARG A 805 25.91 27.35 -17.15
C ARG A 805 27.09 28.34 -17.22
N PRO A 806 27.53 28.90 -16.07
CA PRO A 806 28.82 29.56 -15.97
C PRO A 806 29.98 28.57 -16.13
N THR A 807 31.19 29.10 -16.22
CA THR A 807 32.43 28.35 -16.04
C THR A 807 32.69 28.05 -14.57
N LEU A 808 33.32 26.91 -14.27
CA LEU A 808 33.84 26.58 -12.94
C LEU A 808 35.10 25.72 -13.10
N ASP A 809 36.26 26.28 -12.76
CA ASP A 809 37.51 25.54 -12.60
C ASP A 809 37.87 25.54 -11.10
N VAL A 810 37.74 24.38 -10.44
CA VAL A 810 37.88 24.26 -8.99
C VAL A 810 38.79 23.10 -8.60
N SER A 811 39.75 23.39 -7.73
CA SER A 811 40.58 22.36 -7.10
C SER A 811 39.87 21.82 -5.87
N LEU A 812 39.25 20.64 -6.03
CA LEU A 812 38.72 19.84 -4.92
C LEU A 812 39.86 19.05 -4.24
N PRO A 813 39.73 18.67 -2.95
CA PRO A 813 40.67 17.77 -2.28
C PRO A 813 40.68 16.36 -2.89
N ASP A 814 41.72 15.59 -2.53
CA ASP A 814 41.76 14.14 -2.76
C ASP A 814 40.63 13.42 -1.99
N ASP A 815 40.32 12.17 -2.37
CA ASP A 815 39.27 11.35 -1.75
C ASP A 815 39.52 10.97 -0.27
N THR A 816 40.75 11.22 0.20
CA THR A 816 41.25 10.89 1.53
C THR A 816 42.16 12.02 2.02
N VAL A 817 41.94 12.52 3.24
CA VAL A 817 42.73 13.62 3.83
C VAL A 817 43.14 13.35 5.28
N ASP A 818 44.36 13.76 5.63
CA ASP A 818 44.94 13.64 6.99
C ASP A 818 44.49 14.79 7.94
N SER A 819 43.51 15.62 7.52
CA SER A 819 43.04 16.79 8.28
C SER A 819 41.62 17.16 7.90
N GLY A 820 40.82 17.59 8.89
CA GLY A 820 39.46 18.09 8.64
C GLY A 820 39.44 19.46 7.96
N ASP A 821 40.42 20.34 8.20
CA ASP A 821 40.43 21.69 7.63
C ASP A 821 41.00 21.69 6.21
N VAL A 822 40.17 22.04 5.22
CA VAL A 822 40.50 22.03 3.79
C VAL A 822 40.18 23.40 3.16
N THR A 823 41.14 23.98 2.43
CA THR A 823 40.92 25.17 1.61
C THR A 823 40.53 24.77 0.18
N ILE A 824 39.33 25.14 -0.24
CA ILE A 824 38.85 25.02 -1.63
C ILE A 824 39.12 26.34 -2.35
N ALA A 825 39.59 26.30 -3.59
CA ALA A 825 39.78 27.49 -4.41
C ALA A 825 39.54 27.21 -5.90
N GLY A 826 39.14 28.24 -6.64
CA GLY A 826 38.86 28.13 -8.07
C GLY A 826 38.62 29.46 -8.78
N GLU A 827 38.36 29.37 -10.09
CA GLU A 827 37.99 30.48 -10.97
C GLU A 827 36.61 30.23 -11.58
N THR A 828 35.82 31.30 -11.76
CA THR A 828 34.46 31.27 -12.33
C THR A 828 34.03 32.64 -12.84
N ASP A 829 33.13 32.68 -13.82
CA ASP A 829 32.41 33.88 -14.28
C ASP A 829 30.97 33.98 -13.73
N ALA A 830 30.62 33.15 -12.75
CA ALA A 830 29.39 33.24 -11.98
C ALA A 830 29.34 34.47 -11.05
N GLN A 831 28.14 34.84 -10.58
CA GLN A 831 27.98 35.92 -9.59
C GLN A 831 28.38 35.47 -8.17
N ALA A 832 28.10 34.21 -7.83
CA ALA A 832 28.42 33.63 -6.53
C ALA A 832 28.81 32.15 -6.65
N VAL A 833 29.48 31.64 -5.62
CA VAL A 833 29.70 30.20 -5.42
C VAL A 833 29.08 29.78 -4.09
N ALA A 834 28.28 28.74 -4.10
CA ALA A 834 27.88 28.00 -2.90
C ALA A 834 28.86 26.85 -2.66
N VAL A 835 29.21 26.61 -1.40
CA VAL A 835 29.99 25.45 -0.95
C VAL A 835 29.23 24.78 0.17
N ALA A 836 28.99 23.47 0.05
CA ALA A 836 28.27 22.68 1.03
C ALA A 836 29.07 21.45 1.51
N VAL A 837 29.00 21.18 2.81
CA VAL A 837 29.56 19.98 3.44
C VAL A 837 28.41 19.20 4.09
N ASP A 838 28.11 18.01 3.56
CA ASP A 838 27.02 17.12 4.00
C ASP A 838 25.63 17.77 4.09
N GLY A 839 25.42 18.85 3.33
CA GLY A 839 24.20 19.64 3.28
C GLY A 839 24.42 21.10 3.65
N ASP A 840 25.19 21.37 4.71
CA ASP A 840 25.43 22.72 5.26
C ASP A 840 26.09 23.65 4.23
N ALA A 841 25.25 24.43 3.55
CA ALA A 841 25.59 25.22 2.38
C ALA A 841 25.79 26.70 2.73
N ARG A 842 26.87 27.29 2.20
CA ARG A 842 27.16 28.71 2.38
C ARG A 842 27.66 29.38 1.11
N LEU A 843 27.21 30.61 0.87
CA LEU A 843 27.72 31.46 -0.20
C LEU A 843 29.17 31.92 0.08
N VAL A 844 29.90 32.14 -1.01
CA VAL A 844 31.30 32.56 -1.09
C VAL A 844 31.39 33.66 -2.15
N SER A 845 32.13 34.73 -1.86
CA SER A 845 32.32 35.83 -2.82
C SER A 845 33.20 35.40 -3.99
N VAL A 846 32.86 35.93 -5.18
CA VAL A 846 33.69 35.82 -6.39
C VAL A 846 34.35 37.19 -6.62
N ASP A 847 35.63 37.28 -6.28
CA ASP A 847 36.44 38.50 -6.36
C ASP A 847 37.38 38.43 -7.57
N ASP A 848 37.21 39.34 -8.54
CA ASP A 848 37.92 39.34 -9.85
C ASP A 848 37.87 37.96 -10.58
N GLY A 849 36.75 37.25 -10.46
CA GLY A 849 36.54 35.93 -11.08
C GLY A 849 37.13 34.75 -10.30
N ARG A 850 37.47 34.93 -9.01
CA ARG A 850 38.09 33.92 -8.16
C ARG A 850 37.37 33.78 -6.82
N PHE A 851 37.40 32.58 -6.25
CA PHE A 851 36.88 32.31 -4.91
C PHE A 851 37.83 31.44 -4.10
N THR A 852 37.75 31.59 -2.77
CA THR A 852 38.44 30.73 -1.79
C THR A 852 37.51 30.48 -0.62
N ALA A 853 37.40 29.23 -0.19
CA ALA A 853 36.57 28.82 0.94
C ALA A 853 37.30 27.78 1.80
N ASP A 854 37.60 28.15 3.04
CA ASP A 854 38.02 27.18 4.06
C ASP A 854 36.77 26.44 4.58
N VAL A 855 36.83 25.10 4.61
CA VAL A 855 35.79 24.23 5.17
C VAL A 855 36.40 23.28 6.19
N SER A 856 35.63 22.92 7.21
CA SER A 856 36.01 21.91 8.20
C SER A 856 35.16 20.67 8.00
N LEU A 857 35.83 19.54 7.74
CA LEU A 857 35.25 18.23 7.52
C LEU A 857 35.27 17.41 8.82
N SER A 858 34.23 16.61 9.04
CA SER A 858 34.10 15.68 10.16
C SER A 858 34.95 14.42 9.96
N SER A 859 35.31 13.74 11.05
CA SER A 859 35.99 12.44 10.98
C SER A 859 35.11 11.39 10.28
N GLY A 860 35.64 10.70 9.26
CA GLY A 860 34.86 9.81 8.38
C GLY A 860 34.59 10.38 6.98
N ARG A 861 33.54 9.88 6.31
CA ARG A 861 33.14 10.30 4.95
C ARG A 861 32.30 11.57 5.04
N ASN A 862 32.65 12.56 4.23
CA ASN A 862 31.94 13.82 4.05
C ASN A 862 31.57 14.01 2.58
N THR A 863 30.45 14.66 2.31
CA THR A 863 29.99 15.02 0.96
C THR A 863 30.32 16.48 0.68
N LEU A 864 31.27 16.76 -0.21
CA LEU A 864 31.64 18.13 -0.56
C LEU A 864 31.08 18.51 -1.94
N VAL A 865 30.23 19.55 -1.97
CA VAL A 865 29.67 20.12 -3.21
C VAL A 865 30.10 21.58 -3.35
N VAL A 866 30.47 21.97 -4.58
CA VAL A 866 30.76 23.35 -4.97
C VAL A 866 29.90 23.69 -6.18
N ALA A 867 29.09 24.74 -6.07
CA ALA A 867 28.14 25.15 -7.11
C ALA A 867 28.31 26.63 -7.44
N ALA A 868 28.63 26.95 -8.70
CA ALA A 868 28.77 28.31 -9.19
C ALA A 868 27.53 28.72 -9.99
N GLY A 869 26.94 29.89 -9.70
CA GLY A 869 25.72 30.35 -10.37
C GLY A 869 25.34 31.81 -10.11
N ASP A 870 24.10 32.14 -10.46
CA ASP A 870 23.46 33.44 -10.25
C ASP A 870 22.41 33.28 -9.14
N PRO A 871 22.67 33.74 -7.90
CA PRO A 871 21.81 33.45 -6.74
C PRO A 871 20.50 34.23 -6.75
N ASP A 872 20.37 35.27 -7.58
CA ASP A 872 19.15 36.08 -7.74
C ASP A 872 18.19 35.47 -8.80
N ARG A 873 18.23 34.14 -9.02
CA ARG A 873 17.46 33.43 -10.05
C ARG A 873 16.57 32.34 -9.48
N SER A 874 15.35 32.28 -10.01
CA SER A 874 14.42 31.15 -9.88
C SER A 874 15.02 29.85 -10.41
N ALA A 875 14.59 28.71 -9.87
CA ALA A 875 15.19 27.41 -10.18
C ALA A 875 14.97 26.97 -11.63
N ASP A 876 13.94 27.47 -12.31
CA ASP A 876 13.73 27.27 -13.75
C ASP A 876 14.86 27.87 -14.62
N ARG A 877 15.52 28.94 -14.16
CA ARG A 877 16.47 29.75 -14.95
C ARG A 877 17.89 29.78 -14.44
N ALA A 878 18.14 29.35 -13.20
CA ALA A 878 19.47 29.34 -12.62
C ALA A 878 20.42 28.41 -13.40
N GLY A 879 21.31 29.00 -14.20
CA GLY A 879 22.45 28.31 -14.79
C GLY A 879 23.50 28.02 -13.72
N VAL A 880 23.76 26.74 -13.45
CA VAL A 880 24.63 26.31 -12.36
C VAL A 880 25.70 25.34 -12.88
N ALA A 881 26.96 25.61 -12.56
CA ALA A 881 28.07 24.67 -12.77
C ALA A 881 28.43 24.00 -11.44
N GLY A 882 28.45 22.67 -11.40
CA GLY A 882 28.63 21.89 -10.18
C GLY A 882 29.87 21.00 -10.19
N ALA A 883 30.57 20.94 -9.07
CA ALA A 883 31.63 19.97 -8.79
C ALA A 883 31.34 19.27 -7.44
N ARG A 884 31.64 17.96 -7.35
CA ARG A 884 31.45 17.16 -6.14
C ARG A 884 32.58 16.14 -5.97
N VAL A 885 33.05 16.00 -4.74
CA VAL A 885 33.88 14.89 -4.26
C VAL A 885 33.33 14.39 -2.92
N ASP A 886 33.46 13.10 -2.66
CA ASP A 886 33.22 12.53 -1.32
C ASP A 886 34.60 12.33 -0.66
N VAL A 887 34.80 12.88 0.54
CA VAL A 887 36.12 13.00 1.18
C VAL A 887 36.16 12.23 2.50
N SER A 888 37.16 11.36 2.67
CA SER A 888 37.38 10.61 3.91
C SER A 888 38.46 11.26 4.77
N VAL A 889 38.08 11.84 5.91
CA VAL A 889 39.05 12.33 6.91
C VAL A 889 39.54 11.14 7.74
N VAL A 890 40.86 10.95 7.81
CA VAL A 890 41.51 9.83 8.52
C VAL A 890 42.50 10.36 9.55
N GLU A 891 42.17 10.21 10.84
CA GLU A 891 43.01 10.57 12.00
C GLU A 891 43.92 9.42 12.50
#